data_AF-A0A4P2VPU6-F1
#
_entry.id   AF-A0A4P2VPU6-F1
#
_cell.length_a   1.000
_cell.length_b   1.000
_cell.length_c   1.000
_cell.angle_alpha   90.00
_cell.angle_beta   90.00
_cell.angle_gamma   90.00
#
_symmetry.space_group_name_H-M   'P 1'
#
loop_
_entity.id
_entity.type
_entity.pdbx_description
1 polymer ?
#
loop_
_entity_poly.entity_id
_entity_poly.type
_entity_poly.pdbx_seq_one_letter_code
_entity_poly.pdbx_strand_id
1 'polypeptide(L)'
;MRIFRTFYIFTALFITSCGKEKSDTPDSMSANRLKAFGTFSSNMQKANIDGDFNRLDSVGKGFKSITGVSANRCLENQTSYFTFDPSANIDYQTDLSQQQLLNKIGVGVSATIPVNVSGVPVTISPEAGYAREASVDNLSRTGTVTIKIVKGKYSLGKVNQANPYKLSDKYTQSLNNHSGEFFMLCGDKVITQQNAEASLVITTVFRFNNSQTKNTFDASLGAKIPIPFSFGGKKADLKTGDKTESKQVDSSPKTADASTNTNTKKVDASTNTNSKKVDASTNTDAKKVDASTNTDAKKVDASTNTDANDQKPKGKIAGIIDKVKESGVIDKIKEMISPSKEGGGGMSPELKIKFSSMSQETLKNVSIEVKAIQIGGDPRDLPKIIASACSPADMNSCDKMFAEIQNYAANSFPAQLENISTYTDESSNNKFTRGGYVVAKYSDLEIIDSSGKLISESLNKYTQDSQSFISLKHDISEISQSIVTEYNFAQGIKNKSSYESLTIDEKETVVKAINITQREEELIQFVSDSCYQNKGSCQNSLDEFKNRSKNQKEQAHYLTADLNSIKAWNLIASTEANWRPVRYVLGVYSSDRMTSDFFSPSNLRGYKKFFIKYVYNNGEKKGIKITKANSNGIRLNTSFRCYNWFSDAIGTLWLHEREPNETIDLGKGDELVNLCGSKTAFACTFNSDLQQISPFLIQLWAE
;
A
#
# COMPACT_ATOMS: atom_id res chain seq x y z
N MET A 1 -58.59 46.35 27.83
CA MET A 1 -57.98 46.47 26.48
C MET A 1 -57.82 45.07 25.88
N ARG A 2 -57.75 44.94 24.54
CA ARG A 2 -57.61 43.71 23.71
C ARG A 2 -57.23 42.41 24.48
N ILE A 3 -58.17 41.49 24.72
CA ILE A 3 -58.63 40.37 23.85
C ILE A 3 -57.89 39.04 24.11
N PHE A 4 -58.66 38.03 24.53
CA PHE A 4 -58.36 36.59 24.50
C PHE A 4 -59.24 35.92 23.41
N ARG A 5 -58.69 34.99 22.63
CA ARG A 5 -59.34 33.94 21.79
C ARG A 5 -58.19 33.03 21.30
N THR A 6 -58.12 31.70 21.44
CA THR A 6 -59.03 30.55 21.61
C THR A 6 -59.52 29.89 20.29
N PHE A 7 -59.36 28.55 20.24
CA PHE A 7 -59.95 27.50 19.37
C PHE A 7 -59.18 26.89 18.17
N TYR A 8 -59.38 25.56 18.10
CA TYR A 8 -59.00 24.54 17.09
C TYR A 8 -59.69 24.73 15.72
N ILE A 9 -59.27 23.97 14.68
CA ILE A 9 -60.10 22.90 14.03
C ILE A 9 -59.31 22.03 13.02
N PHE A 10 -59.88 20.86 12.69
CA PHE A 10 -59.38 19.76 11.84
C PHE A 10 -59.28 20.07 10.33
N THR A 11 -58.36 19.36 9.64
CA THR A 11 -58.61 18.40 8.51
C THR A 11 -57.32 17.59 8.29
N ALA A 12 -57.27 16.25 8.36
CA ALA A 12 -57.94 15.18 7.59
C ALA A 12 -57.14 14.72 6.35
N LEU A 13 -56.94 13.40 6.19
CA LEU A 13 -56.16 12.79 5.10
C LEU A 13 -56.93 12.79 3.77
N PHE A 14 -56.18 12.73 2.67
CA PHE A 14 -56.56 11.85 1.55
C PHE A 14 -55.36 11.05 1.04
N ILE A 15 -55.62 9.80 0.68
CA ILE A 15 -54.67 8.85 0.07
C ILE A 15 -55.17 8.58 -1.35
N THR A 16 -54.30 8.63 -2.37
CA THR A 16 -54.25 7.68 -3.51
C THR A 16 -53.20 8.09 -4.53
N SER A 17 -52.30 7.17 -4.90
CA SER A 17 -51.80 7.00 -6.28
C SER A 17 -50.97 5.71 -6.37
N CYS A 18 -51.54 4.65 -6.94
CA CYS A 18 -50.78 3.46 -7.32
C CYS A 18 -50.22 3.65 -8.74
N GLY A 19 -48.89 3.62 -8.89
CA GLY A 19 -48.17 4.22 -10.02
C GLY A 19 -47.42 3.28 -10.97
N LYS A 20 -47.69 1.97 -10.96
CA LYS A 20 -47.08 0.91 -11.78
C LYS A 20 -45.57 0.65 -11.56
N GLU A 21 -45.25 -0.63 -11.45
CA GLU A 21 -43.88 -1.14 -11.63
C GLU A 21 -43.37 -0.83 -13.05
N LYS A 22 -42.09 -0.50 -13.15
CA LYS A 22 -41.28 -0.66 -14.35
C LYS A 22 -39.93 -1.24 -13.95
N SER A 23 -39.41 -2.11 -14.80
CA SER A 23 -38.21 -2.92 -14.58
C SER A 23 -36.97 -2.11 -14.19
N ASP A 24 -36.17 -2.65 -13.28
CA ASP A 24 -34.85 -2.11 -12.93
C ASP A 24 -33.94 -1.95 -14.16
N THR A 25 -33.53 -0.71 -14.43
CA THR A 25 -32.33 -0.42 -15.22
C THR A 25 -31.16 -0.21 -14.26
N PRO A 26 -30.05 -0.96 -14.38
CA PRO A 26 -28.98 -0.97 -13.37
C PRO A 26 -28.04 0.24 -13.50
N ASP A 27 -28.57 1.46 -13.40
CA ASP A 27 -27.82 2.69 -13.66
C ASP A 27 -28.23 3.85 -12.72
N SER A 28 -27.94 3.69 -11.42
CA SER A 28 -27.94 4.81 -10.47
C SER A 28 -26.94 4.59 -9.33
N MET A 29 -25.66 4.88 -9.56
CA MET A 29 -24.74 5.18 -8.46
C MET A 29 -25.28 6.41 -7.72
N SER A 30 -25.62 6.26 -6.44
CA SER A 30 -26.25 7.35 -5.69
C SER A 30 -25.31 8.56 -5.55
N ALA A 31 -25.85 9.77 -5.74
CA ALA A 31 -25.07 11.01 -5.73
C ALA A 31 -24.25 11.23 -4.44
N ASN A 32 -24.66 10.61 -3.32
CA ASN A 32 -23.93 10.63 -2.06
C ASN A 32 -22.64 9.79 -2.12
N ARG A 33 -22.60 8.68 -2.87
CA ARG A 33 -21.33 7.97 -3.15
C ARG A 33 -20.41 8.84 -4.02
N LEU A 34 -20.92 9.49 -5.08
CA LEU A 34 -20.11 10.41 -5.89
C LEU A 34 -19.51 11.55 -5.04
N LYS A 35 -20.26 12.13 -4.10
CA LYS A 35 -19.73 13.15 -3.18
C LYS A 35 -18.65 12.62 -2.25
N ALA A 36 -18.80 11.40 -1.71
CA ALA A 36 -17.78 10.78 -0.85
C ALA A 36 -16.47 10.46 -1.60
N PHE A 37 -16.56 10.03 -2.88
CA PHE A 37 -15.39 9.88 -3.75
C PHE A 37 -14.78 11.22 -4.18
N GLY A 38 -15.61 12.27 -4.34
CA GLY A 38 -15.17 13.60 -4.77
C GLY A 38 -14.16 14.27 -3.84
N THR A 39 -14.36 14.20 -2.52
CA THR A 39 -13.41 14.75 -1.54
C THR A 39 -12.07 14.02 -1.48
N PHE A 40 -12.01 12.76 -1.93
CA PHE A 40 -10.74 12.05 -2.10
C PHE A 40 -9.92 12.66 -3.25
N SER A 41 -10.58 13.17 -4.30
CA SER A 41 -9.92 13.62 -5.52
C SER A 41 -9.23 14.99 -5.41
N SER A 42 -9.83 15.99 -4.75
CA SER A 42 -9.33 17.37 -4.78
C SER A 42 -7.98 17.54 -4.04
N ASN A 43 -7.85 16.91 -2.87
CA ASN A 43 -6.62 17.02 -2.08
C ASN A 43 -5.49 16.19 -2.71
N MET A 44 -5.81 15.04 -3.33
CA MET A 44 -4.85 14.26 -4.12
C MET A 44 -4.36 15.01 -5.37
N GLN A 45 -5.26 15.67 -6.10
CA GLN A 45 -4.88 16.49 -7.26
C GLN A 45 -3.90 17.58 -6.84
N LYS A 46 -4.17 18.28 -5.73
CA LYS A 46 -3.25 19.31 -5.23
C LYS A 46 -1.91 18.73 -4.76
N ALA A 47 -1.91 17.60 -4.03
CA ALA A 47 -0.68 16.95 -3.58
C ALA A 47 0.22 16.46 -4.74
N ASN A 48 -0.38 15.99 -5.85
CA ASN A 48 0.37 15.64 -7.06
C ASN A 48 0.98 16.89 -7.72
N ILE A 49 0.18 17.96 -7.89
CA ILE A 49 0.61 19.22 -8.53
C ILE A 49 1.73 19.90 -7.73
N ASP A 50 1.57 20.03 -6.41
CA ASP A 50 2.57 20.67 -5.53
C ASP A 50 3.83 19.78 -5.36
N GLY A 51 3.70 18.46 -5.52
CA GLY A 51 4.79 17.49 -5.38
C GLY A 51 5.71 17.35 -6.61
N ASP A 52 5.22 17.62 -7.82
CA ASP A 52 5.99 17.39 -9.06
C ASP A 52 7.19 18.34 -9.20
N PHE A 53 7.07 19.61 -8.80
CA PHE A 53 8.10 20.63 -9.03
C PHE A 53 9.49 20.30 -8.46
N ASN A 54 9.59 19.50 -7.38
CA ASN A 54 10.86 19.02 -6.83
C ASN A 54 11.26 17.60 -7.27
N ARG A 55 10.32 16.82 -7.82
CA ARG A 55 10.55 15.48 -8.40
C ARG A 55 11.12 15.53 -9.83
N LEU A 56 10.95 16.66 -10.53
CA LEU A 56 11.17 16.79 -11.98
C LEU A 56 12.62 16.71 -12.50
N ASP A 57 13.66 16.74 -11.67
CA ASP A 57 14.94 16.10 -12.02
C ASP A 57 15.78 15.77 -10.77
N SER A 58 16.05 14.47 -10.57
CA SER A 58 16.96 13.98 -9.53
C SER A 58 18.30 13.49 -10.08
N VAL A 59 18.50 13.40 -11.39
CA VAL A 59 19.79 13.00 -11.97
C VAL A 59 20.85 14.05 -11.66
N GLY A 60 21.93 13.66 -10.98
CA GLY A 60 22.94 14.60 -10.49
C GLY A 60 22.64 15.26 -9.14
N LYS A 61 21.53 14.89 -8.49
CA LYS A 61 21.40 15.04 -7.03
C LYS A 61 22.23 13.97 -6.33
N GLY A 62 22.74 14.31 -5.16
CA GLY A 62 23.29 13.36 -4.22
C GLY A 62 22.25 12.36 -3.69
N PHE A 63 22.70 11.33 -2.97
CA PHE A 63 21.87 10.25 -2.46
C PHE A 63 22.41 9.71 -1.13
N LYS A 64 21.60 9.81 -0.07
CA LYS A 64 21.88 9.24 1.25
C LYS A 64 21.46 7.77 1.26
N SER A 65 22.39 6.81 1.16
CA SER A 65 22.01 5.39 1.07
C SER A 65 21.58 4.74 2.39
N ILE A 66 21.60 5.48 3.51
CA ILE A 66 21.11 5.05 4.82
C ILE A 66 19.60 5.24 4.92
N THR A 67 19.12 6.48 4.72
CA THR A 67 17.69 6.84 4.70
C THR A 67 17.03 6.68 3.32
N GLY A 68 17.82 6.48 2.26
CA GLY A 68 17.33 6.28 0.90
C GLY A 68 16.91 7.56 0.18
N VAL A 69 17.17 8.75 0.73
CA VAL A 69 16.67 10.03 0.20
C VAL A 69 17.66 10.74 -0.73
N SER A 70 17.15 11.56 -1.66
CA SER A 70 17.99 12.45 -2.46
C SER A 70 18.54 13.62 -1.65
N ALA A 71 19.80 13.97 -1.86
CA ALA A 71 20.51 15.07 -1.22
C ALA A 71 20.75 16.24 -2.21
N ASN A 72 21.63 17.19 -1.87
CA ASN A 72 21.89 18.36 -2.71
C ASN A 72 22.54 17.99 -4.06
N ARG A 73 22.40 18.87 -5.06
CA ARG A 73 23.24 18.86 -6.27
C ARG A 73 24.62 19.40 -5.90
N CYS A 74 25.63 18.54 -5.90
CA CYS A 74 26.99 18.92 -5.49
C CYS A 74 28.00 19.06 -6.65
N LEU A 75 27.63 18.62 -7.86
CA LEU A 75 28.40 18.82 -9.09
C LEU A 75 27.83 20.01 -9.89
N GLU A 76 28.69 20.84 -10.47
CA GLU A 76 28.29 22.09 -11.17
C GLU A 76 28.12 21.91 -12.68
N ASN A 77 29.10 21.32 -13.37
CA ASN A 77 29.13 21.19 -14.83
C ASN A 77 28.38 19.94 -15.35
N GLN A 78 27.37 19.50 -14.61
CA GLN A 78 26.55 18.35 -14.92
C GLN A 78 25.32 18.72 -15.76
N THR A 79 24.82 17.76 -16.53
CA THR A 79 23.56 17.85 -17.27
C THR A 79 22.86 16.49 -17.26
N SER A 80 21.55 16.45 -17.44
CA SER A 80 20.79 15.21 -17.63
C SER A 80 20.44 15.06 -19.11
N TYR A 81 20.91 14.01 -19.77
CA TYR A 81 20.48 13.67 -21.13
C TYR A 81 19.43 12.57 -21.11
N PHE A 82 18.36 12.74 -21.88
CA PHE A 82 17.32 11.71 -22.03
C PHE A 82 17.69 10.76 -23.16
N THR A 83 17.98 9.51 -22.82
CA THR A 83 18.09 8.41 -23.79
C THR A 83 16.72 7.79 -23.98
N PHE A 84 16.16 7.91 -25.17
CA PHE A 84 14.92 7.23 -25.53
C PHE A 84 15.19 5.72 -25.70
N ASP A 85 14.60 4.94 -24.80
CA ASP A 85 14.88 3.51 -24.59
C ASP A 85 13.60 2.85 -24.04
N PRO A 86 12.57 2.71 -24.89
CA PRO A 86 11.25 2.30 -24.45
C PRO A 86 11.25 0.82 -24.09
N SER A 87 10.73 0.48 -22.92
CA SER A 87 10.66 -0.89 -22.45
C SER A 87 9.43 -1.11 -21.57
N ALA A 88 8.97 -2.36 -21.53
CA ALA A 88 7.78 -2.76 -20.80
C ALA A 88 8.07 -4.00 -19.95
N ASN A 89 7.51 -4.03 -18.75
CA ASN A 89 7.56 -5.19 -17.87
C ASN A 89 6.19 -5.43 -17.24
N ILE A 90 5.84 -6.70 -17.05
CA ILE A 90 4.67 -7.13 -16.28
C ILE A 90 5.19 -8.11 -15.24
N ASP A 91 4.99 -7.80 -13.98
CA ASP A 91 5.43 -8.60 -12.84
C ASP A 91 4.22 -9.05 -12.01
N TYR A 92 4.32 -10.22 -11.37
CA TYR A 92 3.26 -10.77 -10.52
C TYR A 92 3.82 -11.34 -9.22
N GLN A 93 3.28 -10.85 -8.10
CA GLN A 93 3.72 -11.23 -6.76
C GLN A 93 2.53 -11.36 -5.80
N THR A 94 2.60 -12.33 -4.89
CA THR A 94 1.53 -12.63 -3.92
C THR A 94 1.89 -12.17 -2.51
N ASP A 95 0.86 -11.88 -1.71
CA ASP A 95 0.94 -11.60 -0.28
C ASP A 95 1.96 -10.52 0.12
N LEU A 96 1.98 -9.42 -0.66
CA LEU A 96 2.88 -8.30 -0.41
C LEU A 96 2.48 -7.53 0.86
N SER A 97 3.47 -7.18 1.67
CA SER A 97 3.32 -6.26 2.80
C SER A 97 3.16 -4.80 2.32
N GLN A 98 2.66 -3.93 3.20
CA GLN A 98 2.54 -2.49 2.91
C GLN A 98 3.88 -1.89 2.44
N GLN A 99 5.00 -2.26 3.07
CA GLN A 99 6.32 -1.76 2.67
C GLN A 99 6.77 -2.31 1.31
N GLN A 100 6.49 -3.58 1.00
CA GLN A 100 6.79 -4.14 -0.32
C GLN A 100 5.97 -3.44 -1.42
N LEU A 101 4.70 -3.09 -1.14
CA LEU A 101 3.88 -2.28 -2.05
C LEU A 101 4.41 -0.85 -2.19
N LEU A 102 4.76 -0.16 -1.10
CA LEU A 102 5.40 1.17 -1.15
C LEU A 102 6.69 1.16 -1.99
N ASN A 103 7.48 0.09 -1.88
CA ASN A 103 8.69 -0.10 -2.68
C ASN A 103 8.36 -0.37 -4.17
N LYS A 104 7.32 -1.16 -4.49
CA LYS A 104 6.83 -1.36 -5.87
C LYS A 104 6.36 -0.07 -6.54
N ILE A 105 5.69 0.79 -5.77
CA ILE A 105 5.14 2.07 -6.23
C ILE A 105 6.25 3.16 -6.26
N GLY A 106 7.49 2.83 -5.87
CA GLY A 106 8.64 3.76 -5.94
C GLY A 106 8.70 4.81 -4.84
N VAL A 107 7.86 4.68 -3.80
CA VAL A 107 7.66 5.68 -2.75
C VAL A 107 8.69 5.57 -1.64
N GLY A 108 9.13 4.35 -1.30
CA GLY A 108 9.98 4.04 -0.14
C GLY A 108 11.41 4.60 -0.13
N VAL A 109 11.72 5.61 -0.97
CA VAL A 109 13.05 6.23 -1.11
C VAL A 109 12.99 7.69 -1.58
N SER A 110 12.36 7.99 -2.73
CA SER A 110 12.34 9.35 -3.32
C SER A 110 11.07 10.15 -3.00
N ALA A 111 10.16 9.62 -2.19
CA ALA A 111 8.95 10.30 -1.75
C ALA A 111 9.02 10.65 -0.25
N THR A 112 10.14 11.26 0.17
CA THR A 112 10.17 12.02 1.43
C THR A 112 9.06 13.07 1.37
N ILE A 113 8.02 12.91 2.19
CA ILE A 113 7.09 14.00 2.45
C ILE A 113 7.93 15.09 3.13
N PRO A 114 8.00 16.33 2.60
CA PRO A 114 8.81 17.37 3.21
C PRO A 114 8.13 17.84 4.51
N VAL A 115 8.42 17.16 5.61
CA VAL A 115 8.10 17.56 6.99
C VAL A 115 8.97 18.75 7.45
N ASN A 116 9.01 19.79 6.61
CA ASN A 116 9.58 21.10 6.89
C ASN A 116 9.21 22.10 5.77
N VAL A 117 7.94 22.55 5.72
CA VAL A 117 7.57 23.96 5.98
C VAL A 117 6.09 24.05 6.41
N SER A 118 5.77 24.97 7.33
CA SER A 118 4.45 25.62 7.48
C SER A 118 3.18 24.75 7.50
N GLY A 119 2.85 24.16 8.66
CA GLY A 119 1.48 24.04 9.19
C GLY A 119 0.39 23.27 8.41
N VAL A 120 0.66 22.78 7.21
CA VAL A 120 -0.30 22.03 6.38
C VAL A 120 -0.46 20.62 6.95
N PRO A 121 -1.69 20.10 7.11
CA PRO A 121 -1.88 18.70 7.53
C PRO A 121 -1.29 17.77 6.47
N VAL A 122 -0.41 16.87 6.89
CA VAL A 122 0.12 15.82 6.00
C VAL A 122 -1.04 14.89 5.63
N THR A 123 -1.55 15.08 4.42
CA THR A 123 -2.40 14.11 3.75
C THR A 123 -1.58 12.87 3.47
N ILE A 124 -2.08 11.68 3.87
CA ILE A 124 -1.50 10.41 3.43
C ILE A 124 -1.42 10.46 1.90
N SER A 125 -0.24 10.17 1.35
CA SER A 125 -0.06 10.13 -0.10
C SER A 125 -0.94 9.01 -0.72
N PRO A 126 -1.48 9.17 -1.93
CA PRO A 126 -2.33 8.16 -2.57
C PRO A 126 -1.75 6.74 -2.51
N GLU A 127 -0.43 6.66 -2.65
CA GLU A 127 0.37 5.45 -2.64
C GLU A 127 0.43 4.76 -1.27
N ALA A 128 0.55 5.52 -0.18
CA ALA A 128 0.52 4.98 1.19
C ALA A 128 -0.90 4.56 1.60
N GLY A 129 -1.93 5.28 1.13
CA GLY A 129 -3.33 4.86 1.27
C GLY A 129 -3.60 3.53 0.56
N TYR A 130 -3.17 3.44 -0.71
CA TYR A 130 -3.23 2.21 -1.50
C TYR A 130 -2.49 1.05 -0.84
N ALA A 131 -1.21 1.24 -0.48
CA ALA A 131 -0.35 0.17 0.00
C ALA A 131 -0.87 -0.47 1.29
N ARG A 132 -1.51 0.32 2.18
CA ARG A 132 -2.17 -0.18 3.39
C ARG A 132 -3.47 -0.94 3.11
N GLU A 133 -4.22 -0.55 2.08
CA GLU A 133 -5.51 -1.20 1.73
C GLU A 133 -5.35 -2.43 0.83
N ALA A 134 -4.23 -2.52 0.13
CA ALA A 134 -3.84 -3.60 -0.77
C ALA A 134 -2.86 -4.62 -0.15
N SER A 135 -2.25 -4.33 1.01
CA SER A 135 -1.37 -5.27 1.70
C SER A 135 -2.11 -6.48 2.27
N VAL A 136 -1.41 -7.60 2.40
CA VAL A 136 -1.93 -8.80 3.07
C VAL A 136 -2.11 -8.58 4.58
N ASP A 137 -3.14 -9.21 5.14
CA ASP A 137 -3.46 -9.26 6.56
C ASP A 137 -3.83 -10.70 7.00
N ASN A 138 -3.99 -10.94 8.31
CA ASN A 138 -4.25 -12.28 8.86
C ASN A 138 -5.51 -12.96 8.30
N LEU A 139 -6.48 -12.19 7.81
CA LEU A 139 -7.73 -12.64 7.20
C LEU A 139 -7.82 -12.25 5.71
N SER A 140 -6.67 -12.09 5.04
CA SER A 140 -6.62 -11.95 3.59
C SER A 140 -5.48 -12.72 2.92
N ARG A 141 -5.53 -12.72 1.58
CA ARG A 141 -4.51 -13.15 0.62
C ARG A 141 -4.49 -12.12 -0.50
N THR A 142 -3.34 -11.83 -1.09
CA THR A 142 -3.24 -10.79 -2.14
C THR A 142 -2.48 -11.26 -3.37
N GLY A 143 -2.94 -10.86 -4.55
CA GLY A 143 -2.29 -11.11 -5.83
C GLY A 143 -2.07 -9.80 -6.58
N THR A 144 -0.83 -9.35 -6.67
CA THR A 144 -0.46 -8.05 -7.23
C THR A 144 0.19 -8.20 -8.59
N VAL A 145 -0.44 -7.63 -9.62
CA VAL A 145 0.18 -7.37 -10.93
C VAL A 145 0.78 -5.97 -10.93
N THR A 146 2.00 -5.82 -11.44
CA THR A 146 2.61 -4.51 -11.72
C THR A 146 2.91 -4.41 -13.21
N ILE A 147 2.19 -3.56 -13.93
CA ILE A 147 2.45 -3.20 -15.32
C ILE A 147 3.30 -1.93 -15.30
N LYS A 148 4.52 -2.01 -15.83
CA LYS A 148 5.49 -0.90 -15.81
C LYS A 148 5.96 -0.58 -17.22
N ILE A 149 5.83 0.68 -17.59
CA ILE A 149 6.09 1.21 -18.93
C ILE A 149 7.14 2.30 -18.78
N VAL A 150 8.34 2.05 -19.31
CA VAL A 150 9.46 2.99 -19.32
C VAL A 150 9.54 3.58 -20.72
N LYS A 151 9.53 4.91 -20.86
CA LYS A 151 9.75 5.61 -22.15
C LYS A 151 11.23 5.70 -22.50
N GLY A 152 12.08 5.80 -21.47
CA GLY A 152 13.52 5.97 -21.61
C GLY A 152 14.15 6.35 -20.27
N LYS A 153 15.41 6.76 -20.30
CA LYS A 153 16.21 7.03 -19.11
C LYS A 153 16.90 8.39 -19.20
N TYR A 154 16.65 9.26 -18.23
CA TYR A 154 17.55 10.39 -17.97
C TYR A 154 18.84 9.84 -17.37
N SER A 155 19.99 10.22 -17.91
CA SER A 155 21.31 9.80 -17.45
C SER A 155 22.21 11.00 -17.22
N LEU A 156 23.11 10.88 -16.24
CA LEU A 156 24.03 11.92 -15.83
C LEU A 156 25.14 12.07 -16.87
N GLY A 157 25.29 13.28 -17.38
CA GLY A 157 26.33 13.66 -18.33
C GLY A 157 27.05 14.93 -17.92
N LYS A 158 28.12 15.20 -18.66
CA LYS A 158 28.95 16.40 -18.50
C LYS A 158 28.55 17.44 -19.54
N VAL A 159 28.47 18.72 -19.17
CA VAL A 159 28.17 19.83 -20.11
C VAL A 159 29.23 19.93 -21.23
N ASN A 160 30.47 19.57 -20.92
CA ASN A 160 31.51 19.26 -21.91
C ASN A 160 32.07 17.87 -21.60
N GLN A 161 31.99 16.94 -22.55
CA GLN A 161 32.42 15.54 -22.35
C GLN A 161 33.93 15.40 -22.09
N ALA A 162 34.76 16.33 -22.59
CA ALA A 162 36.21 16.30 -22.44
C ALA A 162 36.71 16.70 -21.04
N ASN A 163 35.88 17.36 -20.24
CA ASN A 163 36.25 17.79 -18.88
C ASN A 163 35.84 16.71 -17.86
N PRO A 164 36.46 16.61 -16.68
CA PRO A 164 35.90 15.90 -15.52
C PRO A 164 34.63 16.60 -14.98
N TYR A 165 33.88 15.95 -14.10
CA TYR A 165 32.85 16.63 -13.30
C TYR A 165 33.52 17.60 -12.30
N LYS A 166 33.01 18.83 -12.15
CA LYS A 166 33.50 19.79 -11.15
C LYS A 166 32.62 19.72 -9.90
N LEU A 167 33.24 19.48 -8.75
CA LEU A 167 32.61 19.66 -7.44
C LEU A 167 32.42 21.17 -7.17
N SER A 168 31.27 21.55 -6.61
CA SER A 168 31.03 22.95 -6.29
C SER A 168 31.96 23.47 -5.21
N ASP A 169 32.37 24.73 -5.32
CA ASP A 169 33.32 25.39 -4.41
C ASP A 169 32.83 25.32 -2.95
N LYS A 170 31.51 25.48 -2.74
CA LYS A 170 30.84 25.31 -1.45
C LYS A 170 31.11 23.93 -0.83
N TYR A 171 30.93 22.86 -1.61
CA TYR A 171 31.08 21.48 -1.11
C TYR A 171 32.54 21.03 -1.10
N THR A 172 33.41 21.67 -1.87
CA THR A 172 34.87 21.52 -1.78
C THR A 172 35.38 21.98 -0.42
N GLN A 173 34.85 23.08 0.13
CA GLN A 173 35.16 23.54 1.49
C GLN A 173 34.70 22.53 2.55
N SER A 174 33.44 22.08 2.51
CA SER A 174 32.93 21.03 3.41
C SER A 174 33.80 19.76 3.37
N LEU A 175 34.15 19.28 2.16
CA LEU A 175 34.96 18.07 1.97
C LEU A 175 36.37 18.19 2.57
N ASN A 176 37.01 19.36 2.42
CA ASN A 176 38.35 19.61 2.94
C ASN A 176 38.36 19.83 4.47
N ASN A 177 37.31 20.44 5.02
CA ASN A 177 37.19 20.72 6.45
C ASN A 177 36.81 19.45 7.25
N HIS A 178 35.73 18.78 6.85
CA HIS A 178 35.26 17.56 7.48
C HIS A 178 34.48 16.71 6.47
N SER A 179 35.08 15.62 5.97
CA SER A 179 34.46 14.78 4.94
C SER A 179 33.04 14.31 5.28
N GLY A 180 32.72 14.10 6.56
CA GLY A 180 31.35 13.75 6.97
C GLY A 180 30.30 14.84 6.72
N GLU A 181 30.68 16.12 6.76
CA GLU A 181 29.80 17.25 6.43
C GLU A 181 29.42 17.22 4.95
N PHE A 182 30.40 16.94 4.07
CA PHE A 182 30.12 16.70 2.66
C PHE A 182 29.11 15.56 2.48
N PHE A 183 29.27 14.43 3.16
CA PHE A 183 28.36 13.29 3.03
C PHE A 183 26.98 13.54 3.70
N MET A 184 26.88 14.38 4.73
CA MET A 184 25.60 14.87 5.26
C MET A 184 24.85 15.76 4.25
N LEU A 185 25.57 16.57 3.47
CA LEU A 185 24.98 17.51 2.50
C LEU A 185 24.73 16.89 1.12
N CYS A 186 25.57 15.94 0.69
CA CYS A 186 25.59 15.36 -0.65
C CYS A 186 25.25 13.85 -0.67
N GLY A 187 25.15 13.17 0.47
CA GLY A 187 24.99 11.72 0.53
C GLY A 187 26.24 10.95 0.07
N ASP A 188 26.30 9.64 0.35
CA ASP A 188 27.45 8.79 0.00
C ASP A 188 27.47 8.34 -1.48
N LYS A 189 26.41 8.65 -2.22
CA LYS A 189 26.26 8.31 -3.65
C LYS A 189 25.67 9.47 -4.43
N VAL A 190 25.70 9.38 -5.75
CA VAL A 190 25.05 10.31 -6.69
C VAL A 190 24.08 9.57 -7.59
N ILE A 191 22.93 10.16 -7.87
CA ILE A 191 21.93 9.60 -8.79
C ILE A 191 22.44 9.77 -10.22
N THR A 192 22.86 8.66 -10.84
CA THR A 192 23.44 8.65 -12.19
C THR A 192 22.40 8.42 -13.28
N GLN A 193 21.27 7.76 -12.98
CA GLN A 193 20.16 7.60 -13.93
C GLN A 193 18.80 7.66 -13.21
N GLN A 194 17.76 8.04 -13.96
CA GLN A 194 16.36 8.06 -13.51
C GLN A 194 15.46 7.75 -14.72
N ASN A 195 14.53 6.81 -14.60
CA ASN A 195 13.65 6.47 -15.72
C ASN A 195 12.60 7.58 -15.93
N ALA A 196 12.10 7.70 -17.16
CA ALA A 196 10.77 8.26 -17.42
C ALA A 196 9.80 7.06 -17.47
N GLU A 197 8.98 6.89 -16.45
CA GLU A 197 8.14 5.70 -16.26
C GLU A 197 6.71 6.00 -15.80
N ALA A 198 5.78 5.22 -16.34
CA ALA A 198 4.40 5.12 -15.89
C ALA A 198 4.17 3.69 -15.38
N SER A 199 3.43 3.53 -14.29
CA SER A 199 3.16 2.22 -13.69
C SER A 199 1.69 2.10 -13.27
N LEU A 200 1.10 0.94 -13.54
CA LEU A 200 -0.22 0.55 -13.07
C LEU A 200 -0.05 -0.69 -12.18
N VAL A 201 -0.26 -0.52 -10.88
CA VAL A 201 -0.20 -1.59 -9.88
C VAL A 201 -1.64 -2.00 -9.57
N ILE A 202 -1.94 -3.29 -9.68
CA ILE A 202 -3.29 -3.85 -9.52
C ILE A 202 -3.20 -5.01 -8.52
N THR A 203 -3.72 -4.83 -7.31
CA THR A 203 -3.76 -5.87 -6.29
C THR A 203 -5.18 -6.38 -6.10
N THR A 204 -5.38 -7.66 -6.42
CA THR A 204 -6.57 -8.41 -6.01
C THR A 204 -6.42 -8.83 -4.56
N VAL A 205 -7.39 -8.51 -3.72
CA VAL A 205 -7.43 -8.85 -2.29
C VAL A 205 -8.57 -9.83 -2.04
N PHE A 206 -8.23 -11.05 -1.66
CA PHE A 206 -9.17 -12.06 -1.20
C PHE A 206 -9.31 -11.90 0.32
N ARG A 207 -10.48 -11.51 0.81
CA ARG A 207 -10.78 -11.39 2.26
C ARG A 207 -11.62 -12.56 2.73
N PHE A 208 -11.37 -13.02 3.95
CA PHE A 208 -12.06 -14.16 4.56
C PHE A 208 -12.81 -13.74 5.80
N ASN A 209 -14.05 -14.23 5.97
CA ASN A 209 -14.87 -13.92 7.15
C ASN A 209 -14.26 -14.49 8.45
N ASN A 210 -13.44 -15.54 8.36
CA ASN A 210 -12.75 -16.17 9.49
C ASN A 210 -11.53 -16.99 9.03
N SER A 211 -10.65 -17.35 9.98
CA SER A 211 -9.41 -18.10 9.72
C SER A 211 -9.65 -19.52 9.19
N GLN A 212 -10.78 -20.15 9.54
CA GLN A 212 -11.14 -21.48 9.02
C GLN A 212 -11.40 -21.42 7.51
N THR A 213 -12.17 -20.43 7.05
CA THR A 213 -12.41 -20.18 5.63
C THR A 213 -11.10 -19.93 4.89
N LYS A 214 -10.21 -19.10 5.47
CA LYS A 214 -8.87 -18.86 4.93
C LYS A 214 -8.07 -20.16 4.77
N ASN A 215 -8.06 -21.02 5.79
CA ASN A 215 -7.32 -22.28 5.76
C ASN A 215 -7.88 -23.26 4.70
N THR A 216 -9.20 -23.35 4.54
CA THR A 216 -9.83 -24.17 3.49
C THR A 216 -9.55 -23.61 2.09
N PHE A 217 -9.55 -22.29 1.93
CA PHE A 217 -9.22 -21.61 0.68
C PHE A 217 -7.74 -21.79 0.31
N ASP A 218 -6.83 -21.59 1.26
CA ASP A 218 -5.39 -21.81 1.11
C ASP A 218 -5.07 -23.27 0.72
N ALA A 219 -5.73 -24.25 1.36
CA ALA A 219 -5.61 -25.67 1.00
C ALA A 219 -6.11 -25.98 -0.42
N SER A 220 -7.08 -25.21 -0.93
CA SER A 220 -7.67 -25.39 -2.27
C SER A 220 -6.84 -24.72 -3.36
N LEU A 221 -6.33 -23.50 -3.12
CA LEU A 221 -5.41 -22.81 -4.04
C LEU A 221 -4.03 -23.46 -4.08
N GLY A 222 -3.45 -23.76 -2.92
CA GLY A 222 -2.05 -24.13 -2.77
C GLY A 222 -1.15 -22.95 -2.40
N ALA A 223 0.16 -23.17 -2.41
CA ALA A 223 1.15 -22.26 -1.81
C ALA A 223 1.38 -20.91 -2.54
N LYS A 224 0.87 -20.75 -3.78
CA LYS A 224 0.88 -19.47 -4.51
C LYS A 224 -0.48 -19.31 -5.20
N ILE A 225 -1.04 -18.10 -5.17
CA ILE A 225 -2.28 -17.75 -5.88
C ILE A 225 -1.98 -17.75 -7.39
N PRO A 226 -2.87 -18.28 -8.25
CA PRO A 226 -2.79 -18.05 -9.69
C PRO A 226 -2.88 -16.55 -10.04
N ILE A 227 -2.30 -16.14 -11.18
CA ILE A 227 -2.56 -14.80 -11.73
C ILE A 227 -4.08 -14.68 -11.95
N PRO A 228 -4.78 -13.71 -11.34
CA PRO A 228 -6.25 -13.68 -11.37
C PRO A 228 -6.81 -13.19 -12.72
N PHE A 229 -5.96 -12.67 -13.60
CA PHE A 229 -6.30 -12.12 -14.91
C PHE A 229 -5.92 -13.07 -16.06
N SER A 230 -6.73 -13.13 -17.11
CA SER A 230 -6.55 -14.02 -18.26
C SER A 230 -5.68 -13.41 -19.37
N PHE A 231 -4.45 -13.02 -19.03
CA PHE A 231 -3.50 -12.37 -19.95
C PHE A 231 -3.07 -13.27 -21.14
N GLY A 232 -2.69 -12.64 -22.25
CA GLY A 232 -2.40 -13.31 -23.52
C GLY A 232 -1.21 -14.28 -23.45
N GLY A 233 -1.42 -15.53 -23.88
CA GLY A 233 -0.52 -16.67 -23.65
C GLY A 233 0.90 -16.63 -24.26
N LYS A 234 1.35 -15.50 -24.83
CA LYS A 234 2.78 -15.28 -25.09
C LYS A 234 3.47 -15.07 -23.74
N LYS A 235 4.12 -16.12 -23.23
CA LYS A 235 5.05 -16.04 -22.10
C LYS A 235 6.26 -15.16 -22.45
N ALA A 236 6.09 -13.85 -22.34
CA ALA A 236 7.17 -13.01 -21.84
C ALA A 236 7.56 -13.50 -20.44
N ASP A 237 8.79 -13.21 -19.99
CA ASP A 237 9.31 -13.65 -18.70
C ASP A 237 8.60 -12.97 -17.52
N LEU A 238 7.36 -13.40 -17.24
CA LEU A 238 6.67 -13.29 -15.96
C LEU A 238 7.50 -14.06 -14.93
N LYS A 239 8.54 -13.41 -14.42
CA LYS A 239 9.44 -13.96 -13.39
C LYS A 239 8.69 -14.11 -12.08
N THR A 240 7.90 -15.18 -11.95
CA THR A 240 7.34 -15.65 -10.69
C THR A 240 8.48 -15.72 -9.67
N GLY A 241 8.44 -14.82 -8.69
CA GLY A 241 9.58 -14.56 -7.82
C GLY A 241 10.07 -15.80 -7.09
N ASP A 242 11.19 -16.34 -7.56
CA ASP A 242 12.13 -17.18 -6.82
C ASP A 242 13.48 -17.21 -7.57
N LYS A 243 14.57 -17.49 -6.84
CA LYS A 243 15.97 -17.49 -7.31
C LYS A 243 16.46 -16.21 -8.02
N THR A 244 17.13 -15.36 -7.24
CA THR A 244 18.32 -14.63 -7.73
C THR A 244 19.43 -14.87 -6.72
N GLU A 245 20.50 -15.55 -7.13
CA GLU A 245 21.61 -15.90 -6.25
C GLU A 245 22.55 -14.70 -6.02
N SER A 246 22.23 -13.86 -5.04
CA SER A 246 23.30 -13.14 -4.32
C SER A 246 24.00 -14.13 -3.40
N LYS A 247 25.29 -14.42 -3.66
CA LYS A 247 26.10 -15.30 -2.79
C LYS A 247 26.13 -14.75 -1.35
N GLN A 248 25.39 -15.41 -0.46
CA GLN A 248 25.44 -15.19 0.98
C GLN A 248 25.98 -16.47 1.64
N VAL A 249 26.77 -16.30 2.70
CA VAL A 249 27.48 -17.40 3.38
C VAL A 249 26.50 -18.24 4.20
N ASP A 250 26.63 -19.56 4.14
CA ASP A 250 25.82 -20.49 4.93
C ASP A 250 26.13 -20.36 6.44
N SER A 251 25.09 -20.11 7.22
CA SER A 251 25.11 -20.17 8.68
C SER A 251 23.77 -20.68 9.22
N SER A 252 23.39 -21.88 8.79
CA SER A 252 22.14 -22.55 9.19
C SER A 252 21.97 -22.68 10.72
N PRO A 253 20.91 -22.10 11.34
CA PRO A 253 20.50 -22.41 12.70
C PRO A 253 19.64 -23.68 12.69
N LYS A 254 20.08 -24.73 13.40
CA LYS A 254 19.26 -25.96 13.54
C LYS A 254 18.06 -25.70 14.44
N THR A 255 16.89 -26.09 13.98
CA THR A 255 15.68 -26.23 14.80
C THR A 255 15.91 -27.22 15.93
N ALA A 256 15.52 -26.85 17.15
CA ALA A 256 15.51 -27.73 18.30
C ALA A 256 14.07 -27.93 18.78
N ASP A 257 13.59 -29.17 18.69
CA ASP A 257 12.39 -29.67 19.38
C ASP A 257 12.81 -30.80 20.32
N ALA A 258 12.04 -31.02 21.39
CA ALA A 258 12.51 -31.72 22.59
C ALA A 258 11.94 -33.13 22.79
N SER A 259 12.53 -33.86 23.76
CA SER A 259 12.18 -35.21 24.24
C SER A 259 12.55 -36.38 23.29
N THR A 260 13.02 -37.56 23.74
CA THR A 260 13.45 -38.03 25.08
C THR A 260 14.44 -39.22 24.94
N ASN A 261 15.20 -39.56 26.00
CA ASN A 261 15.93 -40.83 26.33
C ASN A 261 16.15 -41.91 25.22
N THR A 262 17.32 -42.56 25.08
CA THR A 262 18.09 -43.22 26.16
C THR A 262 19.53 -43.64 25.74
N ASN A 263 20.49 -43.59 26.68
CA ASN A 263 21.76 -44.35 26.83
C ASN A 263 22.62 -44.88 25.63
N THR A 264 23.88 -44.40 25.62
CA THR A 264 25.17 -45.13 25.45
C THR A 264 25.52 -45.91 24.15
N LYS A 265 26.59 -45.46 23.45
CA LYS A 265 27.95 -46.07 23.53
C LYS A 265 29.03 -45.25 22.78
N LYS A 266 30.32 -45.53 23.08
CA LYS A 266 31.52 -45.04 22.36
C LYS A 266 31.78 -45.83 21.07
N VAL A 267 32.58 -45.28 20.15
CA VAL A 267 33.94 -45.77 19.75
C VAL A 267 34.60 -44.77 18.77
N ASP A 268 35.91 -44.89 18.54
CA ASP A 268 36.82 -43.80 18.21
C ASP A 268 37.42 -43.78 16.76
N ALA A 269 37.82 -42.57 16.33
CA ALA A 269 39.04 -42.20 15.58
C ALA A 269 39.35 -42.60 14.11
N SER A 270 40.03 -41.65 13.43
CA SER A 270 41.09 -41.84 12.40
C SER A 270 40.69 -42.24 10.95
N THR A 271 41.44 -41.95 9.87
CA THR A 271 42.43 -40.87 9.54
C THR A 271 42.65 -40.75 8.02
N ASN A 272 42.74 -39.52 7.51
CA ASN A 272 43.75 -38.98 6.55
C ASN A 272 44.03 -39.58 5.13
N THR A 273 44.58 -38.71 4.28
CA THR A 273 45.60 -38.90 3.20
C THR A 273 45.23 -39.08 1.71
N ASN A 274 45.48 -37.99 0.97
CA ASN A 274 46.18 -37.86 -0.34
C ASN A 274 45.66 -38.49 -1.67
N SER A 275 45.22 -37.57 -2.55
CA SER A 275 45.93 -37.15 -3.78
C SER A 275 46.33 -38.16 -4.87
N LYS A 276 45.82 -37.94 -6.09
CA LYS A 276 46.63 -38.00 -7.32
C LYS A 276 46.10 -37.08 -8.44
N LYS A 277 47.02 -36.60 -9.28
CA LYS A 277 46.79 -35.73 -10.45
C LYS A 277 47.41 -36.40 -11.68
N VAL A 278 46.74 -36.35 -12.83
CA VAL A 278 47.32 -36.66 -14.15
C VAL A 278 46.75 -35.69 -15.17
N ASP A 279 47.60 -35.03 -15.92
CA ASP A 279 47.25 -34.22 -17.09
C ASP A 279 47.60 -35.01 -18.37
N ALA A 280 46.76 -34.91 -19.42
CA ALA A 280 47.10 -35.32 -20.78
C ALA A 280 46.24 -34.50 -21.77
N SER A 281 46.76 -34.22 -22.96
CA SER A 281 46.17 -33.31 -23.95
C SER A 281 46.35 -33.81 -25.39
N THR A 282 45.78 -33.08 -26.36
CA THR A 282 45.95 -33.22 -27.83
C THR A 282 45.39 -34.50 -28.49
N ASN A 283 44.99 -34.52 -29.76
CA ASN A 283 44.45 -33.49 -30.69
C ASN A 283 43.84 -34.22 -31.92
N THR A 284 43.07 -33.52 -32.78
CA THR A 284 42.58 -34.00 -34.11
C THR A 284 41.61 -35.20 -34.06
N ASP A 285 40.68 -35.41 -34.99
CA ASP A 285 40.62 -34.94 -36.38
C ASP A 285 39.18 -34.69 -36.90
N ALA A 286 39.03 -34.13 -38.11
CA ALA A 286 37.74 -33.70 -38.67
C ALA A 286 37.04 -34.76 -39.53
N LYS A 287 35.69 -34.70 -39.63
CA LYS A 287 34.94 -35.34 -40.72
C LYS A 287 33.68 -34.58 -41.13
N LYS A 288 33.61 -34.21 -42.41
CA LYS A 288 32.44 -33.66 -43.10
C LYS A 288 31.32 -34.70 -43.22
N VAL A 289 30.07 -34.24 -43.13
CA VAL A 289 28.95 -34.75 -43.94
C VAL A 289 28.17 -33.53 -44.41
N ASP A 290 28.01 -33.35 -45.72
CA ASP A 290 27.16 -32.32 -46.30
C ASP A 290 25.74 -32.87 -46.51
N ALA A 291 24.71 -32.08 -46.18
CA ALA A 291 23.32 -32.35 -46.53
C ALA A 291 22.61 -31.03 -46.84
N SER A 292 22.11 -30.87 -48.06
CA SER A 292 21.59 -29.60 -48.60
C SER A 292 20.06 -29.58 -48.69
N THR A 293 19.46 -28.41 -48.46
CA THR A 293 18.16 -28.07 -49.08
C THR A 293 18.03 -26.55 -49.33
N ASN A 294 17.53 -26.22 -50.52
CA ASN A 294 17.13 -24.90 -51.03
C ASN A 294 15.68 -24.57 -50.58
N THR A 295 15.00 -23.42 -50.73
CA THR A 295 15.19 -22.02 -51.26
C THR A 295 14.11 -21.15 -50.56
N ASP A 296 13.94 -19.83 -50.66
CA ASP A 296 14.57 -18.67 -51.34
C ASP A 296 14.34 -17.41 -50.45
N ALA A 297 15.10 -16.34 -50.65
CA ALA A 297 14.61 -14.97 -50.44
C ALA A 297 15.36 -13.95 -51.30
N LYS A 298 14.72 -13.48 -52.40
CA LYS A 298 15.11 -12.35 -53.26
C LYS A 298 16.05 -11.30 -52.63
N LYS A 299 17.20 -11.12 -53.30
CA LYS A 299 17.99 -9.89 -53.27
C LYS A 299 17.30 -8.80 -54.11
N VAL A 300 17.27 -7.57 -53.62
CA VAL A 300 17.05 -6.35 -54.43
C VAL A 300 18.08 -5.32 -53.96
N ASP A 301 18.86 -4.79 -54.90
CA ASP A 301 19.97 -3.90 -54.59
C ASP A 301 19.53 -2.46 -54.33
N ALA A 302 20.22 -1.79 -53.41
CA ALA A 302 20.19 -0.35 -53.24
C ALA A 302 21.62 0.18 -53.44
N SER A 303 21.89 0.77 -54.60
CA SER A 303 23.21 1.26 -54.97
C SER A 303 23.64 2.43 -54.09
N THR A 304 24.83 2.34 -53.50
CA THR A 304 25.55 3.51 -53.00
C THR A 304 25.84 4.47 -54.16
N ASN A 305 25.52 5.75 -54.00
CA ASN A 305 26.24 6.78 -54.72
C ASN A 305 26.49 7.97 -53.78
N THR A 306 27.67 8.55 -53.89
CA THR A 306 28.15 9.61 -53.01
C THR A 306 27.99 10.95 -53.70
N ASP A 307 27.41 11.94 -53.02
CA ASP A 307 27.86 13.32 -53.14
C ASP A 307 27.42 14.13 -51.92
N ALA A 308 28.19 15.16 -51.57
CA ALA A 308 28.01 15.93 -50.34
C ALA A 308 27.67 17.39 -50.63
N ASN A 309 26.55 17.86 -50.08
CA ASN A 309 26.40 19.27 -49.73
C ASN A 309 25.43 19.44 -48.55
N ASP A 310 25.45 20.63 -47.95
CA ASP A 310 25.04 20.82 -46.54
C ASP A 310 23.54 21.20 -46.34
N GLN A 311 23.15 21.32 -45.06
CA GLN A 311 21.88 21.84 -44.50
C GLN A 311 20.67 20.87 -44.38
N LYS A 312 20.48 20.33 -43.15
CA LYS A 312 19.23 19.88 -42.44
C LYS A 312 18.11 19.09 -43.20
N PRO A 313 17.44 18.08 -42.58
CA PRO A 313 17.08 18.06 -41.15
C PRO A 313 17.03 16.66 -40.47
N LYS A 314 18.01 16.30 -39.62
CA LYS A 314 18.00 15.01 -38.89
C LYS A 314 16.83 14.81 -37.91
N GLY A 315 16.17 15.88 -37.45
CA GLY A 315 15.12 15.80 -36.42
C GLY A 315 13.84 15.05 -36.84
N LYS A 316 13.45 15.08 -38.12
CA LYS A 316 12.16 14.52 -38.54
C LYS A 316 12.17 12.98 -38.65
N ILE A 317 13.32 12.40 -39.03
CA ILE A 317 13.48 10.94 -39.17
C ILE A 317 13.69 10.26 -37.81
N ALA A 318 14.50 10.85 -36.92
CA ALA A 318 14.60 10.39 -35.53
C ALA A 318 13.22 10.42 -34.83
N GLY A 319 12.48 11.52 -35.01
CA GLY A 319 11.11 11.69 -34.52
C GLY A 319 10.09 10.66 -35.03
N ILE A 320 10.38 9.97 -36.14
CA ILE A 320 9.56 8.86 -36.66
C ILE A 320 10.06 7.52 -36.11
N ILE A 321 11.37 7.27 -36.12
CA ILE A 321 11.98 6.03 -35.60
C ILE A 321 11.62 5.80 -34.14
N ASP A 322 11.70 6.85 -33.32
CA ASP A 322 11.43 6.73 -31.89
C ASP A 322 9.92 6.56 -31.61
N LYS A 323 9.05 7.22 -32.37
CA LYS A 323 7.59 6.96 -32.32
C LYS A 323 7.23 5.54 -32.72
N VAL A 324 7.89 4.96 -33.74
CA VAL A 324 7.67 3.57 -34.18
C VAL A 324 8.13 2.57 -33.12
N LYS A 325 9.19 2.87 -32.36
CA LYS A 325 9.58 2.08 -31.18
C LYS A 325 8.59 2.27 -30.01
N GLU A 326 8.11 3.49 -29.74
CA GLU A 326 7.14 3.77 -28.67
C GLU A 326 5.83 3.03 -28.93
N SER A 327 5.28 3.11 -30.15
CA SER A 327 4.11 2.34 -30.56
C SER A 327 4.39 0.84 -30.52
N GLY A 328 5.55 0.38 -31.01
CA GLY A 328 5.94 -1.04 -30.95
C GLY A 328 6.01 -1.61 -29.52
N VAL A 329 6.36 -0.79 -28.52
CA VAL A 329 6.35 -1.20 -27.11
C VAL A 329 4.93 -1.15 -26.52
N ILE A 330 4.15 -0.11 -26.82
CA ILE A 330 2.73 0.01 -26.42
C ILE A 330 1.90 -1.14 -27.01
N ASP A 331 2.10 -1.49 -28.27
CA ASP A 331 1.38 -2.56 -28.95
C ASP A 331 1.84 -3.95 -28.47
N LYS A 332 3.11 -4.10 -28.05
CA LYS A 332 3.57 -5.30 -27.34
C LYS A 332 2.94 -5.42 -25.94
N ILE A 333 2.73 -4.32 -25.24
CA ILE A 333 1.97 -4.30 -23.97
C ILE A 333 0.51 -4.71 -24.22
N LYS A 334 -0.15 -4.12 -25.22
CA LYS A 334 -1.49 -4.52 -25.66
C LYS A 334 -1.55 -6.01 -25.96
N GLU A 335 -0.58 -6.57 -26.70
CA GLU A 335 -0.52 -8.01 -26.98
C GLU A 335 -0.35 -8.88 -25.72
N MET A 336 0.50 -8.46 -24.77
CA MET A 336 0.73 -9.22 -23.53
C MET A 336 -0.46 -9.17 -22.55
N ILE A 337 -1.17 -8.04 -22.44
CA ILE A 337 -2.27 -7.85 -21.47
C ILE A 337 -3.63 -8.22 -22.07
N SER A 338 -3.82 -8.12 -23.39
CA SER A 338 -5.08 -8.50 -24.05
C SER A 338 -5.47 -9.95 -23.73
N PRO A 339 -6.77 -10.24 -23.57
CA PRO A 339 -7.23 -11.60 -23.33
C PRO A 339 -6.89 -12.53 -24.51
N SER A 340 -6.66 -13.80 -24.19
CA SER A 340 -6.40 -14.84 -25.20
C SER A 340 -7.57 -14.96 -26.18
N LYS A 341 -7.27 -15.14 -27.48
CA LYS A 341 -8.31 -15.21 -28.54
C LYS A 341 -9.33 -16.34 -28.35
N GLU A 342 -9.02 -17.33 -27.53
CA GLU A 342 -9.85 -18.51 -27.25
C GLU A 342 -10.58 -18.42 -25.90
N GLY A 343 -10.32 -17.38 -25.10
CA GLY A 343 -10.94 -17.15 -23.79
C GLY A 343 -11.18 -15.65 -23.56
N GLY A 344 -12.44 -15.23 -23.69
CA GLY A 344 -12.83 -13.82 -23.50
C GLY A 344 -12.41 -13.26 -22.14
N GLY A 345 -12.15 -11.95 -22.10
CA GLY A 345 -11.66 -11.26 -20.91
C GLY A 345 -12.50 -11.51 -19.67
N GLY A 346 -11.84 -11.65 -18.52
CA GLY A 346 -12.44 -12.09 -17.26
C GLY A 346 -11.42 -12.79 -16.36
N MET A 347 -11.89 -13.46 -15.32
CA MET A 347 -11.02 -14.18 -14.38
C MET A 347 -10.18 -15.25 -15.12
N SER A 348 -8.96 -15.51 -14.68
CA SER A 348 -8.12 -16.53 -15.32
C SER A 348 -8.76 -17.93 -15.25
N PRO A 349 -8.67 -18.75 -16.30
CA PRO A 349 -9.27 -20.10 -16.32
C PRO A 349 -8.80 -20.98 -15.16
N GLU A 350 -7.53 -20.85 -14.75
CA GLU A 350 -6.98 -21.57 -13.59
C GLU A 350 -7.71 -21.20 -12.29
N LEU A 351 -7.95 -19.90 -12.05
CA LEU A 351 -8.67 -19.43 -10.86
C LEU A 351 -10.16 -19.82 -10.91
N LYS A 352 -10.78 -19.83 -12.09
CA LYS A 352 -12.15 -20.36 -12.28
C LYS A 352 -12.25 -21.85 -11.94
N ILE A 353 -11.30 -22.67 -12.40
CA ILE A 353 -11.23 -24.10 -12.09
C ILE A 353 -11.04 -24.30 -10.58
N LYS A 354 -10.12 -23.54 -9.96
CA LYS A 354 -9.89 -23.58 -8.51
C LYS A 354 -11.15 -23.25 -7.71
N PHE A 355 -11.87 -22.18 -8.05
CA PHE A 355 -13.13 -21.83 -7.37
C PHE A 355 -14.23 -22.87 -7.62
N SER A 356 -14.31 -23.44 -8.83
CA SER A 356 -15.25 -24.52 -9.16
C SER A 356 -15.00 -25.81 -8.34
N SER A 357 -13.79 -25.98 -7.77
CA SER A 357 -13.45 -27.10 -6.89
C SER A 357 -13.65 -26.81 -5.39
N MET A 358 -13.97 -25.57 -5.00
CA MET A 358 -14.22 -25.19 -3.60
C MET A 358 -15.69 -25.43 -3.20
N SER A 359 -15.94 -25.59 -1.91
CA SER A 359 -17.33 -25.68 -1.41
C SER A 359 -18.06 -24.33 -1.52
N GLN A 360 -19.38 -24.39 -1.75
CA GLN A 360 -20.23 -23.20 -1.79
C GLN A 360 -20.23 -22.42 -0.46
N GLU A 361 -19.97 -23.10 0.66
CA GLU A 361 -19.79 -22.46 1.97
C GLU A 361 -18.49 -21.64 2.05
N THR A 362 -17.38 -22.18 1.54
CA THR A 362 -16.11 -21.44 1.43
C THR A 362 -16.27 -20.26 0.49
N LEU A 363 -16.83 -20.45 -0.72
CA LEU A 363 -17.03 -19.37 -1.70
C LEU A 363 -17.95 -18.24 -1.19
N LYS A 364 -18.97 -18.58 -0.38
CA LYS A 364 -19.81 -17.57 0.29
C LYS A 364 -19.02 -16.74 1.31
N ASN A 365 -18.08 -17.35 2.04
CA ASN A 365 -17.28 -16.69 3.07
C ASN A 365 -15.98 -15.99 2.56
N VAL A 366 -15.74 -15.97 1.24
CA VAL A 366 -14.64 -15.24 0.59
C VAL A 366 -15.19 -13.99 -0.12
N SER A 367 -14.63 -12.81 0.11
CA SER A 367 -14.89 -11.60 -0.70
C SER A 367 -13.68 -11.25 -1.54
N ILE A 368 -13.88 -10.85 -2.80
CA ILE A 368 -12.79 -10.39 -3.68
C ILE A 368 -12.96 -8.89 -3.90
N GLU A 369 -11.93 -8.13 -3.57
CA GLU A 369 -11.82 -6.70 -3.87
C GLU A 369 -10.66 -6.52 -4.84
N VAL A 370 -10.73 -5.54 -5.76
CA VAL A 370 -9.54 -5.09 -6.49
C VAL A 370 -9.21 -3.67 -6.08
N LYS A 371 -7.96 -3.46 -5.68
CA LYS A 371 -7.33 -2.15 -5.54
C LYS A 371 -6.44 -1.96 -6.75
N ALA A 372 -6.40 -0.76 -7.32
CA ALA A 372 -5.32 -0.37 -8.22
C ALA A 372 -4.84 1.05 -7.94
N ILE A 373 -3.60 1.34 -8.31
CA ILE A 373 -3.03 2.69 -8.32
C ILE A 373 -2.22 2.87 -9.61
N GLN A 374 -2.30 4.08 -10.16
CA GLN A 374 -1.59 4.47 -11.37
C GLN A 374 -0.66 5.64 -11.06
N ILE A 375 0.55 5.54 -11.60
CA ILE A 375 1.61 6.54 -11.55
C ILE A 375 1.85 6.97 -13.01
N GLY A 376 1.70 8.26 -13.31
CA GLY A 376 1.62 8.75 -14.70
C GLY A 376 0.25 8.50 -15.35
N GLY A 377 0.17 8.64 -16.67
CA GLY A 377 -1.08 8.65 -17.44
C GLY A 377 -2.05 9.75 -16.98
N ASP A 378 -3.36 9.49 -17.07
CA ASP A 378 -4.39 10.31 -16.42
C ASP A 378 -5.01 9.55 -15.23
N PRO A 379 -4.65 9.91 -13.98
CA PRO A 379 -5.16 9.22 -12.78
C PRO A 379 -6.66 9.47 -12.52
N ARG A 380 -7.35 10.30 -13.33
CA ARG A 380 -8.80 10.55 -13.22
C ARG A 380 -9.66 9.48 -13.90
N ASP A 381 -9.08 8.66 -14.78
CA ASP A 381 -9.82 7.58 -15.43
C ASP A 381 -9.89 6.31 -14.57
N LEU A 382 -8.80 5.97 -13.88
CA LEU A 382 -8.69 4.76 -13.07
C LEU A 382 -9.81 4.59 -12.01
N PRO A 383 -10.22 5.62 -11.23
CA PRO A 383 -11.28 5.49 -10.23
C PRO A 383 -12.66 5.13 -10.79
N LYS A 384 -12.89 5.32 -12.10
CA LYS A 384 -14.15 4.99 -12.77
C LYS A 384 -14.41 3.48 -12.83
N ILE A 385 -13.36 2.66 -12.62
CA ILE A 385 -13.38 1.20 -12.83
C ILE A 385 -13.00 0.42 -11.55
N ILE A 386 -12.35 1.05 -10.57
CA ILE A 386 -11.90 0.39 -9.32
C ILE A 386 -13.04 0.06 -8.32
N ALA A 387 -14.21 0.69 -8.41
CA ALA A 387 -15.25 0.63 -7.38
C ALA A 387 -16.04 -0.71 -7.31
N SER A 388 -15.38 -1.81 -7.65
CA SER A 388 -15.91 -3.16 -7.82
C SER A 388 -15.36 -4.14 -6.80
N ALA A 389 -16.25 -4.91 -6.19
CA ALA A 389 -15.94 -6.09 -5.37
C ALA A 389 -16.96 -7.19 -5.71
N CYS A 390 -16.52 -8.44 -5.71
CA CYS A 390 -17.34 -9.59 -6.11
C CYS A 390 -17.30 -10.73 -5.09
N SER A 391 -18.28 -11.62 -5.20
CA SER A 391 -18.34 -12.89 -4.47
C SER A 391 -17.93 -13.99 -5.44
N PRO A 392 -16.97 -14.89 -5.13
CA PRO A 392 -16.60 -15.97 -6.05
C PRO A 392 -17.68 -17.07 -6.14
N ALA A 393 -18.72 -17.01 -5.29
CA ALA A 393 -19.97 -17.75 -5.50
C ALA A 393 -20.86 -17.16 -6.62
N ASP A 394 -20.56 -15.95 -7.09
CA ASP A 394 -21.09 -15.32 -8.30
C ASP A 394 -19.93 -15.07 -9.28
N MET A 395 -19.56 -16.13 -9.98
CA MET A 395 -18.44 -16.10 -10.93
C MET A 395 -18.67 -15.10 -12.08
N ASN A 396 -19.92 -14.83 -12.46
CA ASN A 396 -20.26 -13.90 -13.55
C ASN A 396 -19.95 -12.45 -13.16
N SER A 397 -20.30 -12.04 -11.94
CA SER A 397 -19.95 -10.74 -11.38
C SER A 397 -18.44 -10.57 -11.27
N CYS A 398 -17.73 -11.59 -10.79
CA CYS A 398 -16.26 -11.57 -10.77
C CYS A 398 -15.63 -11.52 -12.17
N ASP A 399 -16.14 -12.29 -13.13
CA ASP A 399 -15.64 -12.28 -14.51
C ASP A 399 -15.79 -10.89 -15.14
N LYS A 400 -16.96 -10.27 -15.00
CA LYS A 400 -17.17 -8.89 -15.48
C LYS A 400 -16.17 -7.91 -14.85
N MET A 401 -15.99 -7.96 -13.54
CA MET A 401 -15.01 -7.13 -12.83
C MET A 401 -13.58 -7.32 -13.37
N PHE A 402 -13.12 -8.56 -13.51
CA PHE A 402 -11.77 -8.84 -14.04
C PHE A 402 -11.63 -8.45 -15.52
N ALA A 403 -12.69 -8.51 -16.31
CA ALA A 403 -12.72 -8.09 -17.71
C ALA A 403 -12.62 -6.56 -17.86
N GLU A 404 -13.35 -5.79 -17.05
CA GLU A 404 -13.30 -4.31 -17.05
C GLU A 404 -11.89 -3.80 -16.67
N ILE A 405 -11.27 -4.45 -15.68
CA ILE A 405 -9.90 -4.12 -15.24
C ILE A 405 -8.85 -4.53 -16.28
N GLN A 406 -9.02 -5.67 -16.96
CA GLN A 406 -8.17 -6.05 -18.11
C GLN A 406 -8.29 -5.08 -19.27
N ASN A 407 -9.51 -4.65 -19.61
CA ASN A 407 -9.75 -3.67 -20.67
C ASN A 407 -9.06 -2.33 -20.34
N TYR A 408 -9.11 -1.89 -19.07
CA TYR A 408 -8.35 -0.71 -18.64
C TYR A 408 -6.84 -0.91 -18.79
N ALA A 409 -6.31 -2.02 -18.28
CA ALA A 409 -4.88 -2.32 -18.27
C ALA A 409 -4.29 -2.53 -19.67
N ALA A 410 -5.06 -3.12 -20.60
CA ALA A 410 -4.64 -3.39 -21.97
C ALA A 410 -4.82 -2.16 -22.89
N ASN A 411 -5.96 -1.47 -22.78
CA ASN A 411 -6.35 -0.44 -23.75
C ASN A 411 -6.24 0.97 -23.16
N SER A 412 -6.97 1.28 -22.08
CA SER A 412 -7.08 2.65 -21.56
C SER A 412 -5.75 3.19 -21.02
N PHE A 413 -5.05 2.45 -20.16
CA PHE A 413 -3.80 2.91 -19.56
C PHE A 413 -2.69 3.09 -20.61
N PRO A 414 -2.43 2.16 -21.55
CA PRO A 414 -1.46 2.40 -22.61
C PRO A 414 -1.87 3.53 -23.57
N ALA A 415 -3.16 3.68 -23.89
CA ALA A 415 -3.64 4.78 -24.74
C ALA A 415 -3.41 6.17 -24.12
N GLN A 416 -3.48 6.31 -22.79
CA GLN A 416 -3.10 7.55 -22.10
C GLN A 416 -1.63 7.93 -22.34
N LEU A 417 -0.76 6.97 -22.63
CA LEU A 417 0.68 7.18 -22.86
C LEU A 417 1.03 7.44 -24.33
N GLU A 418 0.10 7.23 -25.27
CA GLU A 418 0.35 7.42 -26.71
C GLU A 418 0.61 8.89 -27.11
N ASN A 419 1.14 9.07 -28.32
CA ASN A 419 1.29 10.35 -29.03
C ASN A 419 2.21 11.41 -28.38
N ILE A 420 3.23 11.00 -27.62
CA ILE A 420 4.22 11.96 -27.10
C ILE A 420 5.19 12.38 -28.22
N SER A 421 5.61 13.64 -28.20
CA SER A 421 6.67 14.16 -29.05
C SER A 421 8.05 13.69 -28.57
N THR A 422 9.04 13.71 -29.46
CA THR A 422 10.43 13.29 -29.19
C THR A 422 11.31 14.43 -28.67
N TYR A 423 10.71 15.47 -28.09
CA TYR A 423 11.42 16.63 -27.58
C TYR A 423 10.90 17.12 -26.22
N THR A 424 11.72 17.95 -25.59
CA THR A 424 11.72 18.41 -24.20
C THR A 424 10.55 19.33 -23.82
N ASP A 425 9.32 18.99 -24.20
CA ASP A 425 8.14 19.77 -23.83
C ASP A 425 7.73 19.44 -22.39
N GLU A 426 8.20 20.26 -21.45
CA GLU A 426 7.96 20.12 -20.02
C GLU A 426 6.46 20.14 -19.66
N SER A 427 5.63 20.77 -20.50
CA SER A 427 4.17 20.79 -20.32
C SER A 427 3.48 19.46 -20.67
N SER A 428 4.18 18.56 -21.39
CA SER A 428 3.66 17.26 -21.82
C SER A 428 4.01 16.09 -20.88
N ASN A 429 4.88 16.32 -19.89
CA ASN A 429 5.50 15.26 -19.09
C ASN A 429 4.54 14.52 -18.13
N ASN A 430 3.36 15.07 -17.84
CA ASN A 430 2.41 14.50 -16.85
C ASN A 430 2.05 13.01 -17.11
N LYS A 431 2.22 12.52 -18.34
CA LYS A 431 2.04 11.11 -18.71
C LYS A 431 3.09 10.16 -18.11
N PHE A 432 4.32 10.61 -17.86
CA PHE A 432 5.43 9.76 -17.41
C PHE A 432 6.17 10.41 -16.23
N THR A 433 6.07 9.79 -15.06
CA THR A 433 6.77 10.26 -13.86
C THR A 433 8.25 9.89 -13.88
N ARG A 434 9.08 10.64 -13.13
CA ARG A 434 10.49 10.30 -12.97
C ARG A 434 10.72 9.27 -11.83
N GLY A 435 10.11 8.09 -11.97
CA GLY A 435 10.32 6.96 -11.05
C GLY A 435 11.60 6.17 -11.35
N GLY A 436 12.06 5.35 -10.40
CA GLY A 436 13.16 4.38 -10.58
C GLY A 436 14.52 4.97 -10.95
N TYR A 437 15.48 4.93 -10.03
CA TYR A 437 16.79 5.57 -10.22
C TYR A 437 17.97 4.62 -9.97
N VAL A 438 19.11 4.91 -10.60
CA VAL A 438 20.40 4.22 -10.43
C VAL A 438 21.36 5.17 -9.71
N VAL A 439 22.17 4.63 -8.79
CA VAL A 439 23.16 5.38 -8.02
C VAL A 439 24.55 4.81 -8.19
N ALA A 440 25.54 5.68 -8.31
CA ALA A 440 26.97 5.33 -8.28
C ALA A 440 27.64 5.96 -7.05
N LYS A 441 28.78 5.42 -6.62
CA LYS A 441 29.65 6.09 -5.64
C LYS A 441 30.24 7.33 -6.28
N TYR A 442 30.52 8.38 -5.48
CA TYR A 442 31.25 9.55 -5.99
C TYR A 442 32.66 9.21 -6.51
N SER A 443 33.27 8.14 -5.99
CA SER A 443 34.53 7.57 -6.47
C SER A 443 34.45 6.88 -7.83
N ASP A 444 33.26 6.50 -8.31
CA ASP A 444 33.05 5.88 -9.63
C ASP A 444 33.05 6.94 -10.76
N LEU A 445 33.08 8.24 -10.43
CA LEU A 445 33.08 9.36 -11.37
C LEU A 445 34.41 10.12 -11.34
N GLU A 446 34.87 10.60 -12.50
CA GLU A 446 35.98 11.56 -12.59
C GLU A 446 35.53 12.92 -12.05
N ILE A 447 35.99 13.29 -10.85
CA ILE A 447 35.60 14.54 -10.17
C ILE A 447 36.84 15.36 -9.84
N ILE A 448 36.86 16.62 -10.27
CA ILE A 448 37.84 17.63 -9.87
C ILE A 448 37.26 18.60 -8.84
N ASP A 449 38.11 19.12 -7.97
CA ASP A 449 37.80 20.23 -7.08
C ASP A 449 37.90 21.60 -7.78
N SER A 450 37.69 22.69 -7.03
CA SER A 450 37.79 24.06 -7.54
C SER A 450 39.19 24.47 -8.00
N SER A 451 40.25 23.74 -7.62
CA SER A 451 41.62 23.94 -8.10
C SER A 451 41.96 23.13 -9.36
N GLY A 452 41.03 22.28 -9.83
CA GLY A 452 41.24 21.37 -10.95
C GLY A 452 41.91 20.05 -10.58
N LYS A 453 42.15 19.78 -9.30
CA LYS A 453 42.74 18.53 -8.82
C LYS A 453 41.71 17.41 -8.78
N LEU A 454 42.06 16.23 -9.28
CA LEU A 454 41.21 15.04 -9.20
C LEU A 454 41.05 14.57 -7.74
N ILE A 455 39.81 14.37 -7.30
CA ILE A 455 39.44 14.02 -5.90
C ILE A 455 38.60 12.75 -5.78
N SER A 456 38.28 12.05 -6.88
CA SER A 456 37.46 10.82 -6.92
C SER A 456 37.87 9.78 -5.86
N GLU A 457 39.15 9.43 -5.77
CA GLU A 457 39.65 8.46 -4.78
C GLU A 457 39.51 8.96 -3.33
N SER A 458 39.64 10.28 -3.11
CA SER A 458 39.48 10.89 -1.78
C SER A 458 38.03 10.83 -1.28
N LEU A 459 37.06 10.72 -2.19
CA LEU A 459 35.64 10.53 -1.90
C LEU A 459 35.30 9.06 -1.57
N ASN A 460 36.21 8.10 -1.78
CA ASN A 460 35.97 6.68 -1.53
C ASN A 460 35.92 6.31 -0.03
N LYS A 461 36.19 7.25 0.89
CA LYS A 461 36.33 7.02 2.34
C LYS A 461 35.09 6.45 3.05
N TYR A 462 33.89 6.71 2.53
CA TYR A 462 32.63 6.36 3.20
C TYR A 462 31.87 5.20 2.56
N THR A 463 32.50 4.50 1.61
CA THR A 463 31.96 3.25 1.05
C THR A 463 32.24 2.10 2.01
N GLN A 464 31.64 2.17 3.20
CA GLN A 464 31.74 1.14 4.23
C GLN A 464 30.90 -0.08 3.86
N ASP A 465 31.34 -0.81 2.84
CA ASP A 465 30.74 -2.05 2.35
C ASP A 465 31.03 -3.25 3.31
N SER A 466 31.35 -2.96 4.58
CA SER A 466 31.52 -3.97 5.64
C SER A 466 30.16 -4.48 6.11
N GLN A 467 30.04 -5.78 6.32
CA GLN A 467 28.79 -6.41 6.79
C GLN A 467 28.22 -5.72 8.04
N SER A 468 29.09 -5.35 8.99
CA SER A 468 28.69 -4.66 10.23
C SER A 468 28.10 -3.25 10.03
N PHE A 469 28.41 -2.58 8.92
CA PHE A 469 27.79 -1.29 8.58
C PHE A 469 26.57 -1.48 7.65
N ILE A 470 26.54 -2.54 6.85
CA ILE A 470 25.34 -2.94 6.09
C ILE A 470 24.18 -3.29 7.05
N SER A 471 24.43 -4.07 8.10
CA SER A 471 23.46 -4.31 9.18
C SER A 471 23.02 -3.00 9.83
N LEU A 472 23.96 -2.11 10.16
CA LEU A 472 23.66 -0.83 10.82
C LEU A 472 22.81 0.11 9.93
N LYS A 473 23.00 0.09 8.60
CA LYS A 473 22.09 0.76 7.65
C LYS A 473 20.72 0.10 7.61
N HIS A 474 20.65 -1.22 7.71
CA HIS A 474 19.38 -1.96 7.71
C HIS A 474 18.53 -1.62 8.94
N ASP A 475 19.11 -1.68 10.14
CA ASP A 475 18.49 -1.23 11.40
C ASP A 475 17.88 0.18 11.27
N ILE A 476 18.67 1.15 10.80
CA ILE A 476 18.24 2.55 10.67
C ILE A 476 17.10 2.69 9.64
N SER A 477 17.17 1.95 8.54
CA SER A 477 16.15 1.97 7.49
C SER A 477 14.84 1.32 7.93
N GLU A 478 14.90 0.18 8.65
CA GLU A 478 13.73 -0.49 9.23
C GLU A 478 13.04 0.39 10.28
N ILE A 479 13.82 1.00 11.19
CA ILE A 479 13.33 1.95 12.19
C ILE A 479 12.66 3.15 11.52
N SER A 480 13.30 3.76 10.52
CA SER A 480 12.74 4.88 9.77
C SER A 480 11.43 4.51 9.05
N GLN A 481 11.36 3.34 8.41
CA GLN A 481 10.14 2.84 7.76
C GLN A 481 9.02 2.57 8.77
N SER A 482 9.34 2.07 9.96
CA SER A 482 8.39 1.85 11.05
C SER A 482 7.79 3.17 11.56
N ILE A 483 8.63 4.17 11.85
CA ILE A 483 8.22 5.52 12.28
C ILE A 483 7.28 6.15 11.24
N VAL A 484 7.67 6.14 9.96
CA VAL A 484 6.88 6.71 8.85
C VAL A 484 5.55 5.94 8.66
N THR A 485 5.53 4.63 8.89
CA THR A 485 4.31 3.82 8.82
C THR A 485 3.35 4.14 9.97
N GLU A 486 3.86 4.22 11.20
CA GLU A 486 3.09 4.57 12.40
C GLU A 486 2.53 6.01 12.32
N TYR A 487 3.35 6.97 11.87
CA TYR A 487 2.94 8.36 11.60
C TYR A 487 1.81 8.43 10.57
N ASN A 488 1.98 7.79 9.41
CA ASN A 488 0.95 7.79 8.36
C ASN A 488 -0.33 7.11 8.83
N PHE A 489 -0.26 6.03 9.61
CA PHE A 489 -1.45 5.38 10.15
C PHE A 489 -2.22 6.31 11.10
N ALA A 490 -1.53 6.99 12.02
CA ALA A 490 -2.12 7.96 12.93
C ALA A 490 -2.73 9.18 12.20
N GLN A 491 -2.03 9.75 11.22
CA GLN A 491 -2.58 10.80 10.35
C GLN A 491 -3.80 10.30 9.56
N GLY A 492 -3.85 9.01 9.20
CA GLY A 492 -5.00 8.38 8.54
C GLY A 492 -6.24 8.25 9.40
N ILE A 493 -6.05 8.08 10.70
CA ILE A 493 -7.14 8.16 11.68
C ILE A 493 -7.59 9.63 11.81
N LYS A 494 -6.64 10.56 11.98
CA LYS A 494 -6.91 12.00 12.15
C LYS A 494 -7.61 12.67 10.97
N ASN A 495 -7.28 12.28 9.75
CA ASN A 495 -7.82 12.87 8.52
C ASN A 495 -9.20 12.31 8.10
N LYS A 496 -9.78 11.35 8.85
CA LYS A 496 -11.15 10.85 8.60
C LYS A 496 -12.21 11.78 9.19
N SER A 497 -13.32 11.94 8.50
CA SER A 497 -14.50 12.68 9.01
C SER A 497 -15.03 12.16 10.34
N SER A 498 -14.86 10.86 10.61
CA SER A 498 -15.26 10.24 11.88
C SER A 498 -14.30 10.48 13.05
N TYR A 499 -13.12 11.09 12.81
CA TYR A 499 -12.15 11.40 13.86
C TYR A 499 -12.79 12.20 14.99
N GLU A 500 -13.64 13.19 14.66
CA GLU A 500 -14.27 14.03 15.68
C GLU A 500 -15.29 13.32 16.57
N SER A 501 -15.77 12.13 16.16
CA SER A 501 -16.64 11.27 16.97
C SER A 501 -15.87 10.30 17.88
N LEU A 502 -14.55 10.16 17.74
CA LEU A 502 -13.73 9.27 18.57
C LEU A 502 -13.71 9.73 20.04
N THR A 503 -13.42 8.81 20.96
CA THR A 503 -13.31 9.13 22.38
C THR A 503 -12.08 9.99 22.67
N ILE A 504 -12.07 10.68 23.81
CA ILE A 504 -10.98 11.61 24.17
C ILE A 504 -9.64 10.87 24.23
N ASP A 505 -9.63 9.68 24.82
CA ASP A 505 -8.46 8.80 24.91
C ASP A 505 -7.99 8.29 23.52
N GLU A 506 -8.91 8.01 22.60
CA GLU A 506 -8.57 7.63 21.22
C GLU A 506 -7.96 8.82 20.46
N LYS A 507 -8.55 10.02 20.55
CA LYS A 507 -7.99 11.25 19.96
C LYS A 507 -6.61 11.57 20.56
N GLU A 508 -6.47 11.47 21.87
CA GLU A 508 -5.20 11.71 22.56
C GLU A 508 -4.12 10.72 22.13
N THR A 509 -4.46 9.44 21.99
CA THR A 509 -3.56 8.38 21.49
C THR A 509 -3.08 8.69 20.08
N VAL A 510 -3.96 9.14 19.19
CA VAL A 510 -3.62 9.52 17.82
C VAL A 510 -2.69 10.75 17.78
N VAL A 511 -2.97 11.76 18.61
CA VAL A 511 -2.12 12.96 18.71
C VAL A 511 -0.76 12.62 19.35
N LYS A 512 -0.72 11.75 20.36
CA LYS A 512 0.52 11.21 20.94
C LYS A 512 1.35 10.48 19.89
N ALA A 513 0.75 9.55 19.13
CA ALA A 513 1.43 8.82 18.06
C ALA A 513 2.09 9.76 17.05
N ILE A 514 1.34 10.76 16.55
CA ILE A 514 1.84 11.79 15.63
C ILE A 514 3.01 12.56 16.24
N ASN A 515 2.87 13.07 17.46
CA ASN A 515 3.90 13.88 18.11
C ASN A 515 5.17 13.09 18.49
N ILE A 516 5.03 11.80 18.81
CA ILE A 516 6.16 10.90 19.10
C ILE A 516 6.89 10.56 17.81
N THR A 517 6.17 10.07 16.79
CA THR A 517 6.79 9.65 15.52
C THR A 517 7.48 10.80 14.79
N GLN A 518 6.97 12.05 14.85
CA GLN A 518 7.69 13.21 14.31
C GLN A 518 9.03 13.47 15.02
N ARG A 519 9.09 13.32 16.35
CA ARG A 519 10.36 13.44 17.10
C ARG A 519 11.29 12.27 16.84
N GLU A 520 10.75 11.07 16.65
CA GLU A 520 11.55 9.91 16.25
C GLU A 520 12.11 10.08 14.82
N GLU A 521 11.39 10.74 13.91
CA GLU A 521 11.84 11.08 12.56
C GLU A 521 12.99 12.13 12.59
N GLU A 522 12.85 13.20 13.39
CA GLU A 522 13.92 14.18 13.64
C GLU A 522 15.19 13.49 14.21
N LEU A 523 15.02 12.59 15.18
CA LEU A 523 16.13 11.90 15.83
C LEU A 523 16.78 10.85 14.92
N ILE A 524 16.02 10.06 14.14
CA ILE A 524 16.60 9.06 13.23
C ILE A 524 17.33 9.71 12.04
N GLN A 525 16.92 10.92 11.62
CA GLN A 525 17.69 11.72 10.67
C GLN A 525 19.03 12.18 11.29
N PHE A 526 19.04 12.61 12.55
CA PHE A 526 20.30 12.88 13.27
C PHE A 526 21.20 11.64 13.38
N VAL A 527 20.65 10.46 13.69
CA VAL A 527 21.41 9.19 13.67
C VAL A 527 22.03 8.95 12.29
N SER A 528 21.23 9.06 11.21
CA SER A 528 21.74 8.89 9.84
C SER A 528 22.85 9.89 9.49
N ASP A 529 22.86 11.09 10.06
CA ASP A 529 23.88 12.09 9.81
C ASP A 529 25.15 11.86 10.65
N SER A 530 25.02 11.42 11.91
CA SER A 530 26.13 10.86 12.69
C SER A 530 26.83 9.70 11.98
N CYS A 531 26.08 8.90 11.21
CA CYS A 531 26.64 7.80 10.41
C CYS A 531 27.51 8.23 9.23
N TYR A 532 27.38 9.47 8.76
CA TYR A 532 28.30 10.06 7.79
C TYR A 532 29.56 10.65 8.46
N GLN A 533 29.65 10.72 9.79
CA GLN A 533 30.88 11.11 10.47
C GLN A 533 31.85 9.91 10.59
N ASN A 534 31.43 8.85 11.31
CA ASN A 534 32.16 7.58 11.44
C ASN A 534 31.24 6.48 12.03
N LYS A 535 31.69 5.21 11.96
CA LYS A 535 30.91 4.05 12.47
C LYS A 535 30.67 4.09 13.99
N GLY A 536 31.62 4.59 14.79
CA GLY A 536 31.48 4.70 16.24
C GLY A 536 30.38 5.69 16.63
N SER A 537 30.38 6.89 16.03
CA SER A 537 29.29 7.86 16.18
C SER A 537 27.95 7.28 15.73
N CYS A 538 27.91 6.58 14.58
CA CYS A 538 26.71 5.92 14.06
C CYS A 538 26.07 4.96 15.08
N GLN A 539 26.88 4.05 15.63
CA GLN A 539 26.43 3.05 16.60
C GLN A 539 25.95 3.72 17.90
N ASN A 540 26.77 4.62 18.46
CA ASN A 540 26.45 5.32 19.71
C ASN A 540 25.16 6.15 19.57
N SER A 541 24.96 6.86 18.46
CA SER A 541 23.72 7.62 18.21
C SER A 541 22.52 6.69 18.01
N LEU A 542 22.66 5.53 17.36
CA LEU A 542 21.57 4.57 17.20
C LEU A 542 21.17 3.93 18.54
N ASP A 543 22.14 3.55 19.38
CA ASP A 543 21.86 2.96 20.68
C ASP A 543 21.28 4.01 21.64
N GLU A 544 21.74 5.26 21.57
CA GLU A 544 21.08 6.39 22.24
C GLU A 544 19.65 6.60 21.74
N PHE A 545 19.40 6.55 20.42
CA PHE A 545 18.05 6.63 19.84
C PHE A 545 17.16 5.51 20.38
N LYS A 546 17.61 4.25 20.33
CA LYS A 546 16.83 3.08 20.79
C LYS A 546 16.44 3.22 22.26
N ASN A 547 17.35 3.71 23.10
CA ASN A 547 17.06 3.99 24.52
C ASN A 547 16.11 5.19 24.71
N ARG A 548 16.30 6.29 23.96
CA ARG A 548 15.42 7.48 24.02
C ARG A 548 13.99 7.16 23.55
N SER A 549 13.84 6.44 22.43
CA SER A 549 12.57 5.98 21.86
C SER A 549 11.79 5.13 22.88
N LYS A 550 12.44 4.11 23.45
CA LYS A 550 11.85 3.27 24.50
C LYS A 550 11.37 4.11 25.68
N ASN A 551 12.24 4.96 26.24
CA ASN A 551 11.90 5.80 27.38
C ASN A 551 10.74 6.77 27.07
N GLN A 552 10.65 7.31 25.86
CA GLN A 552 9.54 8.18 25.45
C GLN A 552 8.21 7.42 25.32
N LYS A 553 8.21 6.21 24.74
CA LYS A 553 6.99 5.39 24.60
C LYS A 553 6.49 4.89 25.98
N GLU A 554 7.41 4.55 26.88
CA GLU A 554 7.10 4.26 28.29
C GLU A 554 6.53 5.49 29.04
N GLN A 555 7.18 6.66 28.95
CA GLN A 555 6.73 7.90 29.62
C GLN A 555 5.41 8.44 29.07
N ALA A 556 5.13 8.28 27.79
CA ALA A 556 3.88 8.70 27.17
C ALA A 556 2.69 7.76 27.48
N HIS A 557 2.97 6.59 28.09
CA HIS A 557 2.08 5.44 28.17
C HIS A 557 1.47 5.11 26.80
N TYR A 558 2.33 5.01 25.78
CA TYR A 558 1.92 4.82 24.39
C TYR A 558 2.43 3.49 23.83
N LEU A 559 1.49 2.61 23.45
CA LEU A 559 1.79 1.39 22.70
C LEU A 559 1.18 1.50 21.29
N THR A 560 1.94 1.10 20.27
CA THR A 560 1.44 0.97 18.88
C THR A 560 0.21 0.06 18.80
N ALA A 561 0.08 -0.89 19.71
CA ALA A 561 -1.11 -1.74 19.85
C ALA A 561 -2.39 -0.95 20.20
N ASP A 562 -2.29 0.12 20.98
CA ASP A 562 -3.42 0.98 21.35
C ASP A 562 -3.91 1.75 20.13
N LEU A 563 -2.99 2.36 19.36
CA LEU A 563 -3.28 3.03 18.10
C LEU A 563 -3.93 2.07 17.09
N ASN A 564 -3.39 0.85 16.95
CA ASN A 564 -3.94 -0.20 16.09
C ASN A 564 -5.34 -0.67 16.51
N SER A 565 -5.77 -0.40 17.76
CA SER A 565 -7.15 -0.69 18.21
C SER A 565 -8.19 0.36 17.74
N ILE A 566 -7.74 1.53 17.24
CA ILE A 566 -8.61 2.69 16.96
C ILE A 566 -9.30 2.53 15.60
N LYS A 567 -10.47 1.89 15.65
CA LYS A 567 -11.38 1.72 14.52
C LYS A 567 -12.11 3.04 14.22
N ALA A 568 -11.45 3.92 13.46
CA ALA A 568 -12.04 5.13 12.89
C ALA A 568 -13.03 4.76 11.77
N TRP A 569 -14.18 4.27 12.18
CA TRP A 569 -15.34 3.87 11.36
C TRP A 569 -16.44 4.94 11.44
N ASN A 570 -17.58 4.74 10.81
CA ASN A 570 -18.69 5.70 10.85
C ASN A 570 -19.52 5.52 12.13
N LEU A 571 -19.77 6.59 12.89
CA LEU A 571 -20.70 6.55 14.03
C LEU A 571 -22.14 6.53 13.49
N ILE A 572 -22.85 5.43 13.71
CA ILE A 572 -24.20 5.16 13.16
C ILE A 572 -25.30 5.58 14.13
N ALA A 573 -25.08 5.34 15.43
CA ALA A 573 -26.02 5.69 16.50
C ALA A 573 -25.27 5.90 17.82
N SER A 574 -25.82 6.73 18.70
CA SER A 574 -25.35 6.93 20.07
C SER A 574 -26.55 7.17 20.97
N THR A 575 -26.64 6.45 22.09
CA THR A 575 -27.70 6.64 23.10
C THR A 575 -27.12 6.54 24.51
N GLU A 576 -27.83 7.06 25.51
CA GLU A 576 -27.43 6.95 26.91
C GLU A 576 -28.04 5.69 27.56
N ALA A 577 -27.21 4.96 28.30
CA ALA A 577 -27.59 3.83 29.13
C ALA A 577 -28.34 4.30 30.39
N ASN A 578 -29.61 4.67 30.21
CA ASN A 578 -30.55 5.00 31.27
C ASN A 578 -31.32 3.75 31.74
N TRP A 579 -30.85 3.17 32.84
CA TRP A 579 -31.39 1.98 33.48
C TRP A 579 -32.87 2.11 33.82
N ARG A 580 -33.67 1.14 33.37
CA ARG A 580 -35.10 1.03 33.68
C ARG A 580 -35.34 -0.25 34.49
N PRO A 581 -36.09 -0.17 35.61
CA PRO A 581 -36.31 -1.33 36.47
C PRO A 581 -37.06 -2.46 35.73
N VAL A 582 -36.70 -3.70 36.07
CA VAL A 582 -37.31 -4.96 35.61
C VAL A 582 -38.82 -4.86 35.45
N ARG A 583 -39.30 -5.14 34.23
CA ARG A 583 -40.74 -5.23 33.93
C ARG A 583 -41.20 -6.68 34.06
N TYR A 584 -41.67 -7.04 35.25
CA TYR A 584 -42.32 -8.33 35.46
C TYR A 584 -43.56 -8.47 34.57
N VAL A 585 -43.49 -9.35 33.59
CA VAL A 585 -44.60 -9.74 32.72
C VAL A 585 -44.83 -11.23 32.90
N LEU A 586 -46.01 -11.60 33.40
CA LEU A 586 -46.45 -12.99 33.60
C LEU A 586 -45.49 -13.87 34.44
N GLY A 587 -44.81 -13.26 35.43
CA GLY A 587 -43.95 -13.99 36.39
C GLY A 587 -42.58 -14.42 35.86
N VAL A 588 -42.26 -14.13 34.59
CA VAL A 588 -40.92 -14.38 34.02
C VAL A 588 -40.03 -13.15 34.24
N TYR A 589 -38.79 -13.36 34.69
CA TYR A 589 -37.80 -12.30 34.84
C TYR A 589 -37.42 -11.70 33.47
N SER A 590 -37.61 -10.39 33.31
CA SER A 590 -37.05 -9.63 32.18
C SER A 590 -35.63 -9.16 32.53
N SER A 591 -34.66 -9.34 31.63
CA SER A 591 -33.35 -8.67 31.69
C SER A 591 -33.50 -7.15 31.85
N ASP A 592 -32.61 -6.50 32.60
CA ASP A 592 -32.63 -5.04 32.76
C ASP A 592 -32.49 -4.33 31.41
N ARG A 593 -33.40 -3.39 31.15
CA ARG A 593 -33.41 -2.60 29.93
C ARG A 593 -32.55 -1.35 30.13
N MET A 594 -31.37 -1.37 29.52
CA MET A 594 -30.34 -0.33 29.70
C MET A 594 -30.65 0.93 28.88
N THR A 595 -31.36 0.82 27.76
CA THR A 595 -31.61 1.95 26.85
C THR A 595 -33.08 2.08 26.47
N SER A 596 -33.44 3.27 25.96
CA SER A 596 -34.55 3.37 25.01
C SER A 596 -34.27 2.55 23.74
N ASP A 597 -35.15 2.65 22.76
CA ASP A 597 -34.84 2.28 21.39
C ASP A 597 -33.54 2.97 20.97
N PHE A 598 -32.58 2.22 20.42
CA PHE A 598 -31.20 2.65 20.21
C PHE A 598 -30.92 2.94 18.72
N PHE A 599 -31.28 2.02 17.82
CA PHE A 599 -31.19 2.16 16.36
C PHE A 599 -32.10 1.12 15.70
N SER A 600 -32.40 1.23 14.41
CA SER A 600 -32.92 0.08 13.63
C SER A 600 -31.74 -0.62 12.95
N PRO A 601 -31.65 -1.96 12.93
CA PRO A 601 -30.61 -2.66 12.15
C PRO A 601 -30.60 -2.30 10.66
N SER A 602 -31.71 -1.78 10.12
CA SER A 602 -31.75 -1.18 8.77
C SER A 602 -30.76 -0.02 8.57
N ASN A 603 -30.31 0.67 9.63
CA ASN A 603 -29.24 1.66 9.60
C ASN A 603 -27.85 1.06 9.24
N LEU A 604 -27.66 -0.26 9.36
CA LEU A 604 -26.43 -0.97 9.01
C LEU A 604 -26.38 -1.41 7.53
N ARG A 605 -27.42 -1.12 6.74
CA ARG A 605 -27.44 -1.43 5.30
C ARG A 605 -26.30 -0.73 4.55
N GLY A 606 -25.51 -1.53 3.83
CA GLY A 606 -24.40 -1.05 3.01
C GLY A 606 -23.05 -0.95 3.73
N TYR A 607 -23.01 -1.19 5.04
CA TYR A 607 -21.77 -1.42 5.80
C TYR A 607 -21.42 -2.92 5.78
N LYS A 608 -20.15 -3.26 6.00
CA LYS A 608 -19.67 -4.66 6.06
C LYS A 608 -19.55 -5.17 7.48
N LYS A 609 -19.04 -4.33 8.38
CA LYS A 609 -18.71 -4.69 9.77
C LYS A 609 -19.19 -3.61 10.71
N PHE A 610 -19.44 -3.98 11.95
CA PHE A 610 -19.71 -3.02 13.02
C PHE A 610 -19.06 -3.44 14.34
N PHE A 611 -19.02 -2.52 15.29
CA PHE A 611 -18.77 -2.80 16.71
C PHE A 611 -19.60 -1.85 17.57
N ILE A 612 -19.70 -2.18 18.86
CA ILE A 612 -20.39 -1.37 19.84
C ILE A 612 -19.35 -0.84 20.83
N LYS A 613 -19.34 0.47 21.08
CA LYS A 613 -18.39 1.15 21.98
C LYS A 613 -19.14 1.73 23.17
N TYR A 614 -18.56 1.61 24.36
CA TYR A 614 -19.07 2.28 25.57
C TYR A 614 -18.17 3.46 25.93
N VAL A 615 -18.78 4.57 26.33
CA VAL A 615 -18.09 5.83 26.61
C VAL A 615 -18.72 6.50 27.84
N TYR A 616 -17.95 6.87 28.86
CA TYR A 616 -18.51 7.54 30.05
C TYR A 616 -19.23 8.85 29.67
N ASN A 617 -20.42 9.12 30.20
CA ASN A 617 -21.18 10.35 29.89
C ASN A 617 -21.07 11.44 30.99
N ASN A 618 -20.44 11.13 32.12
CA ASN A 618 -20.42 11.95 33.32
C ASN A 618 -19.01 12.05 33.95
N GLY A 619 -18.87 13.00 34.88
CA GLY A 619 -17.66 13.21 35.69
C GLY A 619 -16.40 13.53 34.86
N GLU A 620 -15.24 13.40 35.52
CA GLU A 620 -13.92 13.63 34.93
C GLU A 620 -13.59 12.65 33.78
N LYS A 621 -14.19 11.46 33.80
CA LYS A 621 -14.03 10.46 32.74
C LYS A 621 -14.90 10.73 31.50
N LYS A 622 -15.74 11.77 31.48
CA LYS A 622 -16.69 12.02 30.38
C LYS A 622 -15.98 12.04 29.01
N GLY A 623 -16.46 11.23 28.08
CA GLY A 623 -15.88 11.10 26.74
C GLY A 623 -14.73 10.09 26.63
N ILE A 624 -14.34 9.43 27.71
CA ILE A 624 -13.34 8.33 27.70
C ILE A 624 -14.03 6.98 27.44
N LYS A 625 -13.38 6.14 26.64
CA LYS A 625 -13.77 4.76 26.31
C LYS A 625 -13.80 3.86 27.56
N ILE A 626 -14.86 3.07 27.73
CA ILE A 626 -14.96 2.09 28.82
C ILE A 626 -14.33 0.76 28.35
N THR A 627 -13.39 0.25 29.14
CA THR A 627 -12.65 -1.00 28.90
C THR A 627 -12.58 -1.81 30.20
N LYS A 628 -12.35 -3.12 30.08
CA LYS A 628 -12.22 -4.03 31.24
C LYS A 628 -11.12 -3.60 32.23
N ALA A 629 -10.11 -2.86 31.76
CA ALA A 629 -9.03 -2.33 32.57
C ALA A 629 -9.45 -1.09 33.38
N ASN A 630 -10.30 -0.20 32.85
CA ASN A 630 -10.74 1.03 33.53
C ASN A 630 -12.13 0.94 34.20
N SER A 631 -12.83 -0.19 34.02
CA SER A 631 -14.10 -0.56 34.66
C SER A 631 -13.94 -1.38 35.96
N ASN A 632 -12.75 -1.42 36.57
CA ASN A 632 -12.46 -2.19 37.80
C ASN A 632 -12.86 -3.68 37.70
N GLY A 633 -12.77 -4.29 36.51
CA GLY A 633 -13.11 -5.70 36.28
C GLY A 633 -14.60 -6.00 36.04
N ILE A 634 -15.48 -4.99 36.04
CA ILE A 634 -16.91 -5.14 35.70
C ILE A 634 -17.06 -5.84 34.34
N ARG A 635 -17.92 -6.87 34.28
CA ARG A 635 -18.25 -7.61 33.06
C ARG A 635 -18.98 -6.71 32.07
N LEU A 636 -18.37 -6.44 30.92
CA LEU A 636 -18.92 -5.51 29.91
C LEU A 636 -19.84 -6.19 28.87
N ASN A 637 -20.03 -7.52 28.95
CA ASN A 637 -20.89 -8.28 28.05
C ASN A 637 -22.34 -7.74 28.06
N THR A 638 -22.93 -7.54 26.88
CA THR A 638 -24.31 -7.07 26.74
C THR A 638 -25.04 -7.80 25.62
N SER A 639 -26.33 -8.04 25.80
CA SER A 639 -27.21 -8.60 24.77
C SER A 639 -28.05 -7.48 24.14
N PHE A 640 -28.40 -7.65 22.87
CA PHE A 640 -29.22 -6.69 22.13
C PHE A 640 -30.43 -7.42 21.58
N ARG A 641 -31.61 -6.81 21.70
CA ARG A 641 -32.88 -7.42 21.31
C ARG A 641 -33.65 -6.53 20.34
N CYS A 642 -34.33 -7.14 19.39
CA CYS A 642 -35.35 -6.49 18.59
C CYS A 642 -36.53 -6.12 19.50
N TYR A 643 -37.01 -4.88 19.42
CA TYR A 643 -38.18 -4.46 20.18
C TYR A 643 -39.44 -5.22 19.74
N ASN A 644 -40.29 -5.57 20.70
CA ASN A 644 -41.58 -6.21 20.47
C ASN A 644 -42.60 -5.64 21.45
N TRP A 645 -43.75 -5.18 20.93
CA TRP A 645 -44.74 -4.45 21.73
C TRP A 645 -45.32 -5.28 22.89
N PHE A 646 -45.38 -6.62 22.74
CA PHE A 646 -46.02 -7.50 23.71
C PHE A 646 -45.17 -7.79 24.97
N SER A 647 -43.83 -7.70 24.90
CA SER A 647 -42.94 -7.87 26.07
C SER A 647 -41.48 -7.60 25.70
N ASP A 648 -40.76 -6.84 26.53
CA ASP A 648 -39.31 -6.68 26.43
C ASP A 648 -38.56 -8.03 26.61
N ALA A 649 -39.13 -9.00 27.34
CA ALA A 649 -38.56 -10.33 27.55
C ALA A 649 -38.76 -11.29 26.36
N ILE A 650 -39.75 -11.04 25.50
CA ILE A 650 -40.08 -11.83 24.30
C ILE A 650 -39.60 -11.09 23.02
N GLY A 651 -38.67 -10.14 23.17
CA GLY A 651 -37.96 -9.52 22.05
C GLY A 651 -36.92 -10.49 21.47
N THR A 652 -36.95 -10.68 20.15
CA THR A 652 -36.01 -11.55 19.42
C THR A 652 -34.56 -11.16 19.76
N LEU A 653 -33.76 -12.15 20.15
CA LEU A 653 -32.35 -11.93 20.47
C LEU A 653 -31.57 -11.62 19.19
N TRP A 654 -31.03 -10.41 19.11
CA TRP A 654 -30.28 -9.92 17.94
C TRP A 654 -28.78 -10.17 18.09
N LEU A 655 -28.24 -9.91 19.28
CA LEU A 655 -26.89 -10.30 19.69
C LEU A 655 -26.92 -10.79 21.14
N HIS A 656 -26.09 -11.78 21.46
CA HIS A 656 -25.95 -12.33 22.80
C HIS A 656 -24.55 -12.06 23.36
N GLU A 657 -24.49 -11.49 24.56
CA GLU A 657 -23.30 -11.33 25.43
C GLU A 657 -21.99 -10.81 24.77
N ARG A 658 -22.11 -9.98 23.74
CA ARG A 658 -20.97 -9.38 23.03
C ARG A 658 -20.19 -8.42 23.92
N GLU A 659 -18.86 -8.41 23.79
CA GLU A 659 -18.00 -7.44 24.48
C GLU A 659 -17.89 -6.13 23.67
N PRO A 660 -17.75 -4.96 24.32
CA PRO A 660 -17.56 -3.71 23.60
C PRO A 660 -16.22 -3.70 22.86
N ASN A 661 -16.22 -3.14 21.65
CA ASN A 661 -15.13 -3.12 20.67
C ASN A 661 -14.84 -4.44 19.94
N GLU A 662 -15.56 -5.52 20.27
CA GLU A 662 -15.66 -6.73 19.44
C GLU A 662 -16.19 -6.36 18.05
N THR A 663 -15.48 -6.75 16.99
CA THR A 663 -15.96 -6.53 15.61
C THR A 663 -16.85 -7.68 15.19
N ILE A 664 -18.06 -7.32 14.76
CA ILE A 664 -19.07 -8.23 14.25
C ILE A 664 -19.16 -7.99 12.74
N ASP A 665 -19.05 -9.06 11.96
CA ASP A 665 -19.28 -9.04 10.52
C ASP A 665 -20.78 -9.18 10.24
N LEU A 666 -21.31 -8.42 9.28
CA LEU A 666 -22.72 -8.51 8.89
C LEU A 666 -22.99 -9.69 7.94
N GLY A 667 -21.94 -10.27 7.36
CA GLY A 667 -22.03 -11.37 6.40
C GLY A 667 -22.51 -10.92 5.01
N LYS A 668 -22.68 -11.89 4.10
CA LYS A 668 -23.22 -11.64 2.76
C LYS A 668 -24.74 -11.71 2.74
N GLY A 669 -25.37 -10.71 3.36
CA GLY A 669 -26.80 -10.49 3.28
C GLY A 669 -27.30 -9.61 4.41
N ASP A 670 -28.49 -9.05 4.22
CA ASP A 670 -29.22 -8.37 5.28
C ASP A 670 -29.72 -9.38 6.36
N GLU A 671 -29.07 -10.50 6.67
CA GLU A 671 -29.61 -11.49 7.63
C GLU A 671 -29.71 -10.91 9.05
N LEU A 672 -28.59 -10.38 9.57
CA LEU A 672 -28.56 -9.63 10.82
C LEU A 672 -29.48 -8.38 10.76
N VAL A 673 -29.58 -7.73 9.60
CA VAL A 673 -30.42 -6.54 9.40
C VAL A 673 -31.92 -6.87 9.43
N ASN A 674 -32.33 -7.97 8.80
CA ASN A 674 -33.71 -8.42 8.63
C ASN A 674 -34.23 -9.18 9.86
N LEU A 675 -33.35 -9.67 10.74
CA LEU A 675 -33.73 -10.36 11.98
C LEU A 675 -34.66 -9.52 12.88
N CYS A 676 -34.52 -8.18 12.85
CA CYS A 676 -35.46 -7.24 13.45
C CYS A 676 -36.38 -6.55 12.43
N GLY A 677 -36.08 -6.65 11.13
CA GLY A 677 -36.74 -5.89 10.07
C GLY A 677 -36.60 -4.38 10.28
N SER A 678 -37.70 -3.64 10.12
CA SER A 678 -37.75 -2.20 10.41
C SER A 678 -37.78 -1.86 11.91
N LYS A 679 -37.88 -2.85 12.81
CA LYS A 679 -37.98 -2.58 14.25
C LYS A 679 -36.66 -2.03 14.79
N THR A 680 -36.79 -1.29 15.87
CA THR A 680 -35.68 -0.79 16.69
C THR A 680 -35.08 -1.93 17.51
N ALA A 681 -33.75 -1.91 17.66
CA ALA A 681 -33.04 -2.70 18.66
C ALA A 681 -32.86 -1.88 19.94
N PHE A 682 -32.76 -2.55 21.09
CA PHE A 682 -32.42 -1.96 22.38
C PHE A 682 -31.37 -2.80 23.12
N ALA A 683 -30.60 -2.17 24.01
CA ALA A 683 -29.62 -2.86 24.83
C ALA A 683 -30.27 -3.42 26.11
N CYS A 684 -29.95 -4.66 26.44
CA CYS A 684 -30.38 -5.34 27.66
C CYS A 684 -29.24 -6.18 28.24
N THR A 685 -29.17 -6.29 29.55
CA THR A 685 -28.14 -7.12 30.19
C THR A 685 -28.70 -8.01 31.29
N PHE A 686 -27.99 -9.10 31.54
CA PHE A 686 -28.20 -9.99 32.68
C PHE A 686 -27.27 -9.65 33.84
N ASN A 687 -26.29 -8.75 33.65
CA ASN A 687 -25.39 -8.27 34.71
C ASN A 687 -25.85 -6.91 35.26
N SER A 688 -26.23 -6.87 36.54
CA SER A 688 -26.39 -5.64 37.32
C SER A 688 -25.14 -4.76 37.35
N ASP A 689 -23.95 -5.33 37.13
CA ASP A 689 -22.68 -4.64 37.34
C ASP A 689 -22.44 -3.47 36.37
N LEU A 690 -23.06 -3.49 35.19
CA LEU A 690 -23.05 -2.35 34.27
C LEU A 690 -23.82 -1.13 34.82
N GLN A 691 -24.64 -1.29 35.87
CA GLN A 691 -25.28 -0.17 36.56
C GLN A 691 -24.27 0.65 37.36
N GLN A 692 -23.17 0.03 37.81
CA GLN A 692 -22.12 0.68 38.60
C GLN A 692 -21.32 1.73 37.80
N ILE A 693 -21.39 1.70 36.47
CA ILE A 693 -20.75 2.68 35.56
C ILE A 693 -21.76 3.65 34.92
N SER A 694 -23.00 3.69 35.41
CA SER A 694 -24.08 4.52 34.87
C SER A 694 -23.98 6.01 35.29
N PRO A 695 -24.40 6.97 34.44
CA PRO A 695 -24.73 6.84 33.02
C PRO A 695 -23.51 6.84 32.08
N PHE A 696 -23.60 6.04 31.03
CA PHE A 696 -22.63 6.00 29.94
C PHE A 696 -23.33 5.97 28.58
N LEU A 697 -22.63 6.35 27.51
CA LEU A 697 -23.12 6.25 26.14
C LEU A 697 -22.83 4.86 25.57
N ILE A 698 -23.82 4.27 24.90
CA ILE A 698 -23.66 3.15 24.00
C ILE A 698 -23.65 3.70 22.56
N GLN A 699 -22.57 3.42 21.83
CA GLN A 699 -22.35 3.88 20.46
C GLN A 699 -22.23 2.69 19.50
N LEU A 700 -22.82 2.81 18.32
CA LEU A 700 -22.74 1.85 17.22
C LEU A 700 -21.84 2.41 16.11
N TRP A 701 -20.80 1.69 15.73
CA TRP A 701 -19.78 2.11 14.78
C TRP A 701 -19.65 1.11 13.62
N ALA A 702 -19.64 1.55 12.36
CA ALA A 702 -19.65 0.64 11.19
C ALA A 702 -18.73 1.05 10.01
N GLU A 703 -18.21 0.03 9.32
CA GLU A 703 -17.24 0.08 8.21
C GLU A 703 -17.90 -0.02 6.83
#